data_AF-F0W5R5-F1
#
_entry.id   AF-F0W5R5-F1
#
_cell.length_a   1.000
_cell.length_b   1.000
_cell.length_c   1.000
_cell.angle_alpha   90.00
_cell.angle_beta   90.00
_cell.angle_gamma   90.00
#
_symmetry.space_group_name_H-M   'P 1'
#
loop_
_entity.id
_entity.type
_entity.pdbx_description
1 polymer ?
#
loop_
_entity_poly.entity_id
_entity_poly.type
_entity_poly.pdbx_seq_one_letter_code
_entity_poly.pdbx_strand_id
1 'polypeptide(L)'
;MADRTRRHSNSKRLPRNRGMSLDDDLCHQETNAFSRKSQNVPSRPQFRSNLESEMYAKVDSDYSNEGISSADDISDDECEQESDGGRIGSHRHRLVEQRRRSLLHSQSSHRRNQISSGLHEEDAVGMSAKEQELLVTIQEVQRQLSMIQVQTEKSQDEMVPSLKDSRRRLIMVSNRLPISFTRDEVTGEWTFTMSSGGLVTALNGIRDEVPFIWIGWLGEEVAQEDQEQVREKLANEFNCVPVFLPKELAARYYNDFSNDILWPIFHYVPLPMFRPGSEKKFDFRPWEAYKLANKRFAQAVHQVYREGDFVWVHDYHLMMLPSLLRKRHPKATIAWFLHTPFPASDVYRMLPVGQPILRGLLGADLLGFHTYDYARHFLSACSRIDGPCSTPKGIELQDHFTAVGVYPIGIDPDHFQKLVDAEMTQQRIKELCSRFAGKKIIIGVDRMDYIKGIPHRMLSMERFLTMYPKYRENVVLIQVAVPSRTSVLEYQNLAANVNEMVGRINGRFSTIEHSPVHYIHRSVRPHELVALYNVADVCLVTSLRDGMNLVSHEYVMCQVRECSARREGPGVLVLSEFAGSAQSLSGAIRVNPWNTNDIATALDYALNLLPKDREYRHMNLLRYVKTHSASFWGKSFLTDLEYKVTRPISGTKLSKLPFEDIVKSYAQTSNRLILLNVDNILMGGGTPQRTTMTPPKPAGKRVLEALCADPQNTVFVFSAHVQSVLTSWVRDPRVGIVAESGYYCRFPKSGEWHTLPEEVDLSWKKVVRPIMQYFTERTPGSRIEIKDSSMIWHYGETDSIFGPMQARDMLLNLEDVLCNLPLEVLPGPNRVIVRLQGIQKIKVLEEVMKRCTHESTGGHHPLDFLLCIGDADDETLFTFFRKYHDTIANQGAATPHTEKQSEGSMDTDRSDDSSTRTVQRLQSIDTNVFSNQAGIYTCHVGTVKKSSAMFYFEGSNDVISLLRGLASGCQIASS
;
A
#
# COMPACT_ATOMS: atom_id res chain seq x y z
N MET A 1 -74.30 17.79 -12.33
CA MET A 1 -74.76 16.41 -12.03
C MET A 1 -73.66 15.79 -11.18
N ALA A 2 -73.87 15.48 -9.90
CA ALA A 2 -74.74 14.44 -9.34
C ALA A 2 -74.18 13.03 -9.61
N ASP A 3 -74.07 12.07 -8.66
CA ASP A 3 -74.39 12.06 -7.22
C ASP A 3 -73.89 10.72 -6.57
N ARG A 4 -73.77 10.47 -5.25
CA ARG A 4 -74.03 11.22 -4.00
C ARG A 4 -73.26 10.57 -2.80
N THR A 5 -73.04 11.32 -1.70
CA THR A 5 -72.99 10.88 -0.25
C THR A 5 -71.90 9.93 0.32
N ARG A 6 -71.47 10.00 1.61
CA ARG A 6 -71.53 11.04 2.70
C ARG A 6 -70.66 10.64 3.93
N ARG A 7 -69.89 11.60 4.50
CA ARG A 7 -69.75 11.97 5.97
C ARG A 7 -69.27 10.91 7.00
N HIS A 8 -68.75 11.22 8.21
CA HIS A 8 -68.26 12.42 8.95
C HIS A 8 -67.05 11.92 9.78
N SER A 9 -65.94 12.61 10.13
CA SER A 9 -65.58 14.02 10.40
C SER A 9 -65.98 14.59 11.78
N ASN A 10 -65.02 14.70 12.72
CA ASN A 10 -64.81 15.92 13.54
C ASN A 10 -63.53 15.89 14.41
N SER A 11 -63.07 17.07 14.82
CA SER A 11 -61.90 17.27 15.70
C SER A 11 -62.05 18.53 16.58
N LYS A 12 -61.38 18.51 17.74
CA LYS A 12 -61.02 19.60 18.71
C LYS A 12 -60.83 18.94 20.10
N ARG A 13 -60.07 19.41 21.09
CA ARG A 13 -58.93 20.34 21.29
C ARG A 13 -58.90 20.57 22.84
N LEU A 14 -57.80 20.21 23.53
CA LEU A 14 -57.19 20.91 24.71
C LEU A 14 -58.04 21.30 25.95
N PRO A 15 -57.49 21.18 27.19
CA PRO A 15 -56.55 22.20 27.70
C PRO A 15 -55.29 21.67 28.45
N ARG A 16 -54.52 22.59 29.05
CA ARG A 16 -53.16 22.45 29.64
C ARG A 16 -53.15 22.04 31.13
N ASN A 17 -52.03 21.47 31.63
CA ASN A 17 -51.22 22.09 32.71
C ASN A 17 -49.95 21.29 33.10
N ARG A 18 -48.80 22.01 33.27
CA ARG A 18 -47.55 21.69 34.05
C ARG A 18 -46.82 20.35 33.74
N GLY A 19 -45.50 20.18 33.93
CA GLY A 19 -44.41 21.07 34.38
C GLY A 19 -43.02 20.39 34.26
N MET A 20 -41.95 21.15 34.51
CA MET A 20 -40.50 20.81 34.55
C MET A 20 -40.12 19.80 35.67
N SER A 21 -38.93 19.15 35.75
CA SER A 21 -37.71 19.04 34.90
C SER A 21 -36.74 17.94 35.42
N LEU A 22 -35.81 17.49 34.55
CA LEU A 22 -34.36 17.16 34.75
C LEU A 22 -33.81 16.64 36.10
N ASP A 23 -32.98 15.58 35.99
CA ASP A 23 -31.59 15.37 36.51
C ASP A 23 -31.31 15.53 38.05
N ASP A 24 -30.33 14.87 38.73
CA ASP A 24 -29.36 13.81 38.40
C ASP A 24 -28.82 13.11 39.69
N ASP A 25 -27.68 12.39 39.58
CA ASP A 25 -26.56 12.31 40.56
C ASP A 25 -26.48 11.22 41.68
N LEU A 26 -25.36 10.45 41.62
CA LEU A 26 -24.35 10.16 42.68
C LEU A 26 -24.76 9.43 44.00
N CYS A 27 -23.88 8.81 44.81
CA CYS A 27 -22.43 8.51 44.73
C CYS A 27 -22.01 7.30 45.62
N HIS A 28 -20.76 6.82 45.45
CA HIS A 28 -19.89 6.22 46.51
C HIS A 28 -20.38 4.92 47.26
N GLN A 29 -19.60 4.16 48.05
CA GLN A 29 -18.14 4.05 48.27
C GLN A 29 -17.72 2.62 48.72
N GLU A 30 -16.45 2.28 48.46
CA GLU A 30 -15.47 1.55 49.32
C GLU A 30 -15.70 0.19 50.07
N THR A 31 -14.63 -0.62 49.97
CA THR A 31 -13.95 -1.44 51.02
C THR A 31 -14.26 -2.92 51.34
N ASN A 32 -13.17 -3.72 51.22
CA ASN A 32 -12.61 -4.73 52.16
C ASN A 32 -13.20 -6.16 52.37
N ALA A 33 -12.40 -7.12 51.85
CA ALA A 33 -11.91 -8.37 52.50
C ALA A 33 -12.90 -9.51 52.83
N PHE A 34 -12.61 -10.78 52.49
CA PHE A 34 -11.69 -11.66 53.26
C PHE A 34 -11.29 -12.96 52.50
N SER A 35 -10.09 -13.51 52.79
CA SER A 35 -9.71 -14.95 52.95
C SER A 35 -10.24 -16.06 51.99
N ARG A 36 -9.48 -17.12 51.56
CA ARG A 36 -8.08 -17.61 51.69
C ARG A 36 -7.91 -18.86 50.80
N LYS A 37 -6.68 -19.15 50.31
CA LYS A 37 -6.00 -20.47 50.12
C LYS A 37 -4.80 -20.26 49.16
N SER A 38 -3.51 -20.38 49.56
CA SER A 38 -2.72 -21.59 49.89
C SER A 38 -2.39 -22.47 48.66
N GLN A 39 -1.14 -22.88 48.37
CA GLN A 39 0.15 -22.68 49.07
C GLN A 39 1.36 -23.06 48.19
N ASN A 40 2.57 -22.87 48.75
CA ASN A 40 3.88 -23.49 48.42
C ASN A 40 4.81 -22.84 47.38
N VAL A 41 6.07 -22.72 47.82
CA VAL A 41 7.30 -22.26 47.13
C VAL A 41 8.48 -22.97 47.80
N PRO A 42 9.52 -23.36 47.04
CA PRO A 42 10.90 -23.39 47.55
C PRO A 42 11.89 -22.68 46.59
N SER A 43 13.02 -22.10 47.01
CA SER A 43 13.48 -21.58 48.32
C SER A 43 14.71 -20.68 48.08
N ARG A 44 15.07 -19.79 49.03
CA ARG A 44 16.23 -18.85 48.96
C ARG A 44 17.56 -19.53 49.33
N PRO A 45 18.74 -18.99 48.94
CA PRO A 45 19.39 -17.84 49.64
C PRO A 45 19.65 -16.66 48.67
N GLN A 46 19.48 -15.37 48.98
CA GLN A 46 19.82 -14.55 50.16
C GLN A 46 21.33 -14.23 50.30
N PHE A 47 21.70 -13.02 49.86
CA PHE A 47 22.77 -12.19 50.43
C PHE A 47 22.17 -10.86 50.90
N ARG A 48 22.93 -10.05 51.67
CA ARG A 48 22.41 -8.91 52.47
C ARG A 48 23.46 -7.80 52.58
N SER A 49 23.04 -6.63 53.08
CA SER A 49 23.85 -5.46 53.51
C SER A 49 24.32 -4.51 52.38
N ASN A 50 24.48 -3.19 52.57
CA ASN A 50 23.79 -2.18 53.43
C ASN A 50 24.30 -0.76 53.03
N LEU A 51 23.97 0.28 53.85
CA LEU A 51 24.45 1.68 53.81
C LEU A 51 23.66 2.57 52.81
N GLU A 52 22.86 3.56 53.24
CA GLU A 52 23.18 4.90 53.82
C GLU A 52 23.61 5.92 52.74
N SER A 53 23.24 7.21 52.74
CA SER A 53 22.32 8.06 53.55
C SER A 53 22.02 9.35 52.72
N GLU A 54 20.80 9.85 52.54
CA GLU A 54 19.97 10.74 53.40
C GLU A 54 20.30 12.27 53.35
N MET A 55 19.24 13.11 53.49
CA MET A 55 19.15 14.56 53.79
C MET A 55 18.91 15.65 52.69
N TYR A 56 18.18 16.71 53.13
CA TYR A 56 17.75 17.97 52.47
C TYR A 56 16.72 17.84 51.31
N ALA A 57 15.47 18.33 51.35
CA ALA A 57 14.73 19.34 52.15
C ALA A 57 15.10 20.82 51.83
N LYS A 58 14.20 21.82 51.76
CA LYS A 58 12.75 21.95 52.13
C LYS A 58 12.15 23.26 51.50
N VAL A 59 10.89 23.62 51.83
CA VAL A 59 10.23 24.96 51.74
C VAL A 59 9.53 25.34 50.40
N ASP A 60 8.35 26.01 50.34
CA ASP A 60 7.03 25.97 51.05
C ASP A 60 6.05 26.96 50.30
N SER A 61 4.77 27.03 50.72
CA SER A 61 3.75 28.10 50.48
C SER A 61 3.06 28.22 49.11
N ASP A 62 1.86 28.81 48.97
CA ASP A 62 0.57 28.74 49.72
C ASP A 62 -0.46 29.72 49.06
N TYR A 63 -1.78 29.46 49.24
CA TYR A 63 -2.86 30.40 49.67
C TYR A 63 -4.28 30.19 49.07
N SER A 64 -5.30 30.33 49.95
CA SER A 64 -6.74 30.67 49.76
C SER A 64 -7.55 29.95 48.65
N ASN A 65 -8.64 29.20 48.88
CA ASN A 65 -9.67 29.08 49.96
C ASN A 65 -10.82 30.14 49.95
N GLU A 66 -12.01 29.70 50.40
CA GLU A 66 -13.38 30.29 50.41
C GLU A 66 -14.36 29.65 49.38
N GLY A 67 -15.63 29.30 49.72
CA GLY A 67 -16.28 29.18 51.04
C GLY A 67 -17.82 29.37 51.03
N ILE A 68 -18.53 28.73 52.00
CA ILE A 68 -19.85 29.14 52.57
C ILE A 68 -21.12 28.94 51.67
N SER A 69 -22.28 28.43 52.14
CA SER A 69 -22.67 27.69 53.38
C SER A 69 -24.12 27.13 53.30
N SER A 70 -24.52 26.28 54.29
CA SER A 70 -25.88 26.12 54.89
C SER A 70 -27.05 25.64 53.97
N ALA A 71 -28.13 24.98 54.40
CA ALA A 71 -28.76 24.73 55.72
C ALA A 71 -29.70 23.47 55.60
N ASP A 72 -30.49 22.95 56.55
CA ASP A 72 -30.58 22.77 58.04
C ASP A 72 -32.05 22.27 58.29
N ASP A 73 -32.50 21.47 59.26
CA ASP A 73 -31.98 20.54 60.31
C ASP A 73 -33.23 19.72 60.85
N ILE A 74 -33.14 18.93 61.95
CA ILE A 74 -34.27 18.35 62.77
C ILE A 74 -35.04 17.15 62.13
N SER A 75 -35.62 16.17 62.85
CA SER A 75 -35.25 15.20 63.90
C SER A 75 -36.53 14.45 64.38
N ASP A 76 -36.33 13.36 65.14
CA ASP A 76 -37.26 12.75 66.15
C ASP A 76 -38.29 11.62 65.83
N ASP A 77 -38.58 10.90 66.93
CA ASP A 77 -39.62 9.91 67.30
C ASP A 77 -39.64 8.41 66.82
N GLU A 78 -39.21 7.55 67.77
CA GLU A 78 -39.87 6.33 68.34
C GLU A 78 -40.38 5.16 67.44
N CYS A 79 -39.91 3.91 67.63
CA CYS A 79 -40.38 2.83 68.56
C CYS A 79 -41.74 2.18 68.17
N GLU A 80 -42.03 0.86 68.27
CA GLU A 80 -41.47 -0.28 69.02
C GLU A 80 -41.62 -1.67 68.30
N GLN A 81 -40.96 -2.73 68.84
CA GLN A 81 -41.41 -4.15 69.00
C GLN A 81 -41.86 -5.02 67.77
N GLU A 82 -41.22 -6.17 67.48
CA GLU A 82 -41.54 -7.59 67.89
C GLU A 82 -42.71 -8.28 67.15
N SER A 83 -42.82 -9.62 66.96
CA SER A 83 -41.91 -10.80 67.11
C SER A 83 -42.49 -12.07 66.41
N ASP A 84 -41.70 -13.16 66.33
CA ASP A 84 -42.10 -14.59 66.10
C ASP A 84 -42.82 -14.98 64.76
N GLY A 85 -43.15 -16.25 64.43
CA GLY A 85 -42.97 -17.53 65.18
C GLY A 85 -43.28 -18.88 64.46
N GLY A 86 -43.65 -18.91 63.17
CA GLY A 86 -43.73 -20.14 62.35
C GLY A 86 -44.80 -21.20 62.74
N ARG A 87 -44.49 -22.50 62.51
CA ARG A 87 -45.29 -23.74 62.82
C ARG A 87 -46.53 -23.99 61.92
N ILE A 88 -47.15 -25.19 61.80
CA ILE A 88 -46.84 -26.65 61.98
C ILE A 88 -47.90 -27.44 61.18
N GLY A 89 -47.66 -28.70 60.74
CA GLY A 89 -48.74 -29.61 60.32
C GLY A 89 -48.28 -30.98 59.78
N SER A 90 -48.96 -32.09 60.12
CA SER A 90 -48.57 -33.46 59.71
C SER A 90 -49.74 -34.47 59.68
N HIS A 91 -49.62 -35.49 58.81
CA HIS A 91 -50.49 -36.66 58.62
C HIS A 91 -51.88 -36.35 57.98
N ARG A 92 -52.58 -37.28 57.28
CA ARG A 92 -52.79 -38.71 57.55
C ARG A 92 -53.38 -39.50 56.32
N HIS A 93 -53.53 -40.83 56.49
CA HIS A 93 -54.35 -41.81 55.71
C HIS A 93 -53.81 -42.46 54.42
N ARG A 94 -54.38 -43.63 54.09
CA ARG A 94 -53.92 -44.64 53.09
C ARG A 94 -55.07 -45.61 52.71
N LEU A 95 -55.05 -46.14 51.46
CA LEU A 95 -55.80 -47.29 50.89
C LEU A 95 -57.31 -47.16 50.50
N VAL A 96 -57.71 -48.04 49.55
CA VAL A 96 -59.07 -48.59 49.20
C VAL A 96 -59.80 -48.08 47.91
N GLU A 97 -59.77 -48.92 46.84
CA GLU A 97 -60.86 -49.28 45.87
C GLU A 97 -61.59 -48.21 44.98
N GLN A 98 -62.46 -48.47 43.96
CA GLN A 98 -62.76 -49.62 43.05
C GLN A 98 -63.42 -49.16 41.68
N ARG A 99 -63.20 -49.96 40.61
CA ARG A 99 -64.07 -50.35 39.44
C ARG A 99 -65.19 -49.45 38.82
N ARG A 100 -65.17 -49.47 37.45
CA ARG A 100 -66.31 -49.57 36.46
C ARG A 100 -67.32 -48.39 36.39
N ARG A 101 -68.11 -48.19 35.31
CA ARG A 101 -68.44 -48.96 34.07
C ARG A 101 -68.21 -48.01 32.85
N SER A 102 -68.75 -48.03 31.62
CA SER A 102 -69.70 -48.80 30.74
C SER A 102 -69.53 -48.23 29.29
N LEU A 103 -70.31 -48.52 28.24
CA LEU A 103 -70.64 -49.74 27.46
C LEU A 103 -71.44 -49.28 26.20
N LEU A 104 -71.43 -50.04 25.08
CA LEU A 104 -72.09 -49.80 23.76
C LEU A 104 -71.44 -48.69 22.89
N HIS A 105 -71.32 -48.70 21.55
CA HIS A 105 -71.48 -49.58 20.35
C HIS A 105 -71.91 -48.63 19.18
N SER A 106 -71.63 -48.81 17.87
CA SER A 106 -71.06 -49.93 17.10
C SER A 106 -70.54 -49.53 15.69
N GLN A 107 -69.54 -50.29 15.19
CA GLN A 107 -69.30 -50.71 13.78
C GLN A 107 -69.00 -49.75 12.60
N SER A 108 -67.75 -49.87 12.11
CA SER A 108 -67.38 -50.31 10.73
C SER A 108 -66.98 -49.32 9.60
N SER A 109 -65.81 -49.64 9.01
CA SER A 109 -65.44 -49.61 7.58
C SER A 109 -64.79 -48.36 6.90
N HIS A 110 -63.63 -48.66 6.28
CA HIS A 110 -63.18 -48.26 4.92
C HIS A 110 -62.53 -46.88 4.59
N ARG A 111 -61.22 -46.98 4.27
CA ARG A 111 -60.49 -46.47 3.07
C ARG A 111 -60.36 -44.95 2.76
N ARG A 112 -59.08 -44.62 2.44
CA ARG A 112 -58.55 -43.71 1.40
C ARG A 112 -58.43 -42.19 1.66
N ASN A 113 -57.22 -41.71 1.33
CA ASN A 113 -56.86 -40.48 0.61
C ASN A 113 -57.09 -39.07 1.23
N GLN A 114 -55.96 -38.36 1.30
CA GLN A 114 -55.70 -37.02 0.73
C GLN A 114 -56.00 -35.71 1.51
N ILE A 115 -54.98 -34.85 1.45
CA ILE A 115 -55.00 -33.37 1.33
C ILE A 115 -55.20 -32.53 2.61
N SER A 116 -54.09 -31.88 3.03
CA SER A 116 -54.00 -30.55 3.68
C SER A 116 -54.56 -30.37 5.11
N SER A 117 -54.14 -29.41 5.93
CA SER A 117 -52.94 -28.53 5.91
C SER A 117 -52.76 -27.82 7.26
N GLY A 118 -51.50 -27.61 7.67
CA GLY A 118 -51.12 -26.74 8.79
C GLY A 118 -51.24 -27.38 10.19
N LEU A 119 -50.56 -26.86 11.22
CA LEU A 119 -49.52 -25.81 11.26
C LEU A 119 -48.65 -26.00 12.53
N HIS A 120 -47.37 -25.60 12.46
CA HIS A 120 -46.37 -25.47 13.53
C HIS A 120 -45.95 -26.71 14.36
N GLU A 121 -44.66 -27.08 14.21
CA GLU A 121 -43.57 -26.86 15.18
C GLU A 121 -43.98 -26.63 16.67
N GLU A 122 -43.29 -27.17 17.68
CA GLU A 122 -41.94 -27.77 17.83
C GLU A 122 -42.02 -28.89 18.92
N ASP A 123 -41.05 -29.78 19.22
CA ASP A 123 -39.59 -29.76 19.02
C ASP A 123 -38.96 -31.19 19.05
N ALA A 124 -37.67 -31.27 18.70
CA ALA A 124 -36.65 -32.24 19.14
C ALA A 124 -36.81 -33.76 18.86
N VAL A 125 -36.24 -34.23 17.74
CA VAL A 125 -35.71 -35.61 17.58
C VAL A 125 -34.36 -35.57 16.86
N GLY A 126 -33.38 -36.36 17.31
CA GLY A 126 -32.06 -36.47 16.66
C GLY A 126 -32.08 -37.36 15.41
N MET A 127 -31.40 -36.92 14.35
CA MET A 127 -31.39 -37.60 13.05
C MET A 127 -30.86 -39.03 13.09
N SER A 128 -31.47 -39.90 12.29
CA SER A 128 -31.01 -41.27 12.02
C SER A 128 -29.87 -41.32 10.99
N ALA A 129 -29.16 -42.44 10.95
CA ALA A 129 -28.03 -42.64 10.03
C ALA A 129 -28.40 -42.46 8.54
N LYS A 130 -29.66 -42.75 8.16
CA LYS A 130 -30.12 -42.54 6.77
C LYS A 130 -30.27 -41.08 6.39
N GLU A 131 -30.57 -40.20 7.34
CA GLU A 131 -30.69 -38.76 7.09
C GLU A 131 -29.29 -38.12 6.95
N GLN A 132 -28.29 -38.65 7.65
CA GLN A 132 -26.89 -38.29 7.45
C GLN A 132 -26.37 -38.75 6.08
N GLU A 133 -26.71 -39.97 5.65
CA GLU A 133 -26.38 -40.49 4.31
C GLU A 133 -27.07 -39.67 3.19
N LEU A 134 -28.32 -39.25 3.41
CA LEU A 134 -29.02 -38.34 2.51
C LEU A 134 -28.37 -36.95 2.45
N LEU A 135 -27.94 -36.39 3.59
CA LEU A 135 -27.26 -35.09 3.65
C LEU A 135 -25.91 -35.11 2.92
N VAL A 136 -25.11 -36.17 3.06
CA VAL A 136 -23.86 -36.33 2.27
C VAL A 136 -24.17 -36.42 0.78
N THR A 137 -25.22 -37.15 0.40
CA THR A 137 -25.66 -37.25 -1.00
C THR A 137 -26.12 -35.89 -1.56
N ILE A 138 -26.87 -35.11 -0.77
CA ILE A 138 -27.31 -33.75 -1.14
C ILE A 138 -26.12 -32.80 -1.27
N GLN A 139 -25.13 -32.86 -0.37
CA GLN A 139 -23.93 -32.03 -0.44
C GLN A 139 -23.07 -32.35 -1.67
N GLU A 140 -22.92 -33.63 -2.04
CA GLU A 140 -22.19 -34.02 -3.24
C GLU A 140 -22.95 -33.63 -4.52
N VAL A 141 -24.29 -33.75 -4.56
CA VAL A 141 -25.11 -33.26 -5.67
C VAL A 141 -25.05 -31.74 -5.80
N GLN A 142 -25.06 -30.99 -4.69
CA GLN A 142 -24.82 -29.54 -4.70
C GLN A 142 -23.40 -29.19 -5.19
N ARG A 143 -22.39 -29.95 -4.78
CA ARG A 143 -21.01 -29.79 -5.27
C ARG A 143 -20.93 -30.02 -6.78
N GLN A 144 -21.56 -31.07 -7.29
CA GLN A 144 -21.60 -31.37 -8.73
C GLN A 144 -22.39 -30.32 -9.52
N LEU A 145 -23.54 -29.85 -9.02
CA LEU A 145 -24.29 -28.74 -9.63
C LEU A 145 -23.46 -27.45 -9.68
N SER A 146 -22.69 -27.14 -8.62
CA SER A 146 -21.79 -25.98 -8.61
C SER A 146 -20.63 -26.11 -9.62
N MET A 147 -20.20 -27.33 -9.95
CA MET A 147 -19.21 -27.60 -10.99
C MET A 147 -19.82 -27.60 -12.41
N ILE A 148 -21.10 -27.97 -12.56
CA ILE A 148 -21.83 -27.90 -13.84
C ILE A 148 -22.19 -26.44 -14.18
N GLN A 149 -22.56 -25.61 -13.20
CA GLN A 149 -22.67 -24.15 -13.39
C GLN A 149 -21.32 -23.48 -13.73
N VAL A 150 -20.19 -24.15 -13.53
CA VAL A 150 -18.85 -23.72 -13.96
C VAL A 150 -18.52 -24.18 -15.40
N GLN A 151 -19.40 -24.95 -16.06
CA GLN A 151 -19.21 -25.45 -17.43
C GLN A 151 -20.35 -25.16 -18.42
N THR A 152 -21.58 -24.86 -17.97
CA THR A 152 -22.71 -24.60 -18.88
C THR A 152 -23.55 -23.38 -18.51
N GLU A 153 -23.04 -22.20 -18.88
CA GLU A 153 -23.80 -21.28 -19.73
C GLU A 153 -22.89 -20.97 -20.94
N LYS A 154 -23.38 -21.29 -22.15
CA LYS A 154 -22.52 -21.40 -23.35
C LYS A 154 -22.42 -20.09 -24.11
N SER A 155 -21.20 -19.83 -24.61
CA SER A 155 -20.89 -19.08 -25.84
C SER A 155 -22.07 -18.41 -26.54
N GLN A 156 -22.32 -17.15 -26.18
CA GLN A 156 -22.93 -16.17 -27.07
C GLN A 156 -21.79 -15.42 -27.80
N ASP A 157 -22.07 -14.91 -29.00
CA ASP A 157 -21.03 -14.65 -30.00
C ASP A 157 -19.97 -13.59 -29.63
N GLU A 158 -18.77 -13.76 -30.19
CA GLU A 158 -17.66 -12.80 -30.08
C GLU A 158 -17.95 -11.53 -30.91
N MET A 159 -18.81 -10.64 -30.41
CA MET A 159 -19.01 -9.33 -31.03
C MET A 159 -17.84 -8.38 -30.73
N VAL A 160 -17.08 -8.08 -31.79
CA VAL A 160 -15.84 -7.31 -31.76
C VAL A 160 -15.96 -6.06 -32.62
N PRO A 161 -15.66 -4.86 -32.10
CA PRO A 161 -15.44 -3.67 -32.94
C PRO A 161 -14.28 -3.93 -33.91
N SER A 162 -14.58 -3.99 -35.21
CA SER A 162 -13.68 -4.50 -36.25
C SER A 162 -12.69 -3.45 -36.76
N LEU A 163 -11.67 -3.14 -35.96
CA LEU A 163 -10.58 -2.23 -36.34
C LEU A 163 -9.25 -2.95 -36.55
N LYS A 164 -8.66 -2.75 -37.74
CA LYS A 164 -7.34 -3.26 -38.14
C LYS A 164 -6.25 -2.29 -37.68
N ASP A 165 -5.87 -2.35 -36.42
CA ASP A 165 -4.79 -1.51 -35.86
C ASP A 165 -3.78 -2.37 -35.09
N SER A 166 -2.49 -2.05 -35.23
CA SER A 166 -1.37 -2.72 -34.55
C SER A 166 -1.03 -2.09 -33.19
N ARG A 167 -1.72 -1.02 -32.79
CA ARG A 167 -1.61 -0.40 -31.47
C ARG A 167 -2.29 -1.25 -30.38
N ARG A 168 -1.66 -1.35 -29.21
CA ARG A 168 -2.24 -2.00 -28.01
C ARG A 168 -3.49 -1.24 -27.56
N ARG A 169 -4.53 -1.97 -27.15
CA ARG A 169 -5.78 -1.35 -26.65
C ARG A 169 -5.67 -1.01 -25.17
N LEU A 170 -6.40 0.02 -24.76
CA LEU A 170 -6.53 0.47 -23.38
C LEU A 170 -7.92 0.15 -22.83
N ILE A 171 -8.00 -0.78 -21.88
CA ILE A 171 -9.21 -1.09 -21.11
C ILE A 171 -9.14 -0.28 -19.81
N MET A 172 -9.92 0.79 -19.73
CA MET A 172 -10.05 1.59 -18.53
C MET A 172 -11.17 1.04 -17.63
N VAL A 173 -10.94 1.00 -16.32
CA VAL A 173 -11.92 0.51 -15.33
C VAL A 173 -12.10 1.51 -14.19
N SER A 174 -13.30 2.03 -14.01
CA SER A 174 -13.64 2.93 -12.89
C SER A 174 -15.00 2.61 -12.28
N ASN A 175 -15.22 3.02 -11.03
CA ASN A 175 -16.46 2.68 -10.32
C ASN A 175 -17.74 3.12 -11.06
N ARG A 176 -17.75 4.32 -11.65
CA ARG A 176 -18.85 4.80 -12.50
C ARG A 176 -18.41 4.85 -13.97
N LEU A 177 -19.35 4.58 -14.89
CA LEU A 177 -19.23 4.92 -16.30
C LEU A 177 -19.37 6.45 -16.52
N PRO A 178 -18.85 6.99 -17.63
CA PRO A 178 -18.94 8.41 -17.97
C PRO A 178 -20.29 8.77 -18.59
N ILE A 179 -21.38 8.09 -18.21
CA ILE A 179 -22.65 8.10 -18.95
C ILE A 179 -23.79 8.52 -18.03
N SER A 180 -24.54 9.54 -18.45
CA SER A 180 -25.85 9.88 -17.92
C SER A 180 -26.92 9.24 -18.80
N PHE A 181 -27.95 8.67 -18.18
CA PHE A 181 -29.01 7.95 -18.87
C PHE A 181 -30.38 8.45 -18.44
N THR A 182 -31.36 8.31 -19.33
CA THR A 182 -32.77 8.57 -19.07
C THR A 182 -33.59 7.45 -19.68
N ARG A 183 -34.48 6.84 -18.88
CA ARG A 183 -35.51 5.93 -19.39
C ARG A 183 -36.76 6.75 -19.67
N ASP A 184 -37.33 6.60 -20.85
CA ASP A 184 -38.65 7.14 -21.17
C ASP A 184 -39.72 6.24 -20.51
N GLU A 185 -40.58 6.84 -19.68
CA GLU A 185 -41.64 6.12 -18.95
C GLU A 185 -42.79 5.65 -19.85
N VAL A 186 -42.90 6.20 -21.07
CA VAL A 186 -43.98 5.91 -22.03
C VAL A 186 -43.54 4.90 -23.09
N THR A 187 -42.33 5.03 -23.63
CA THR A 187 -41.79 4.08 -24.63
C THR A 187 -40.96 2.96 -24.01
N GLY A 188 -40.52 3.12 -22.76
CA GLY A 188 -39.63 2.19 -22.05
C GLY A 188 -38.16 2.28 -22.49
N GLU A 189 -37.84 3.07 -23.53
CA GLU A 189 -36.50 3.14 -24.12
C GLU A 189 -35.47 3.82 -23.22
N TRP A 190 -34.25 3.28 -23.24
CA TRP A 190 -33.07 3.89 -22.64
C TRP A 190 -32.36 4.81 -23.63
N THR A 191 -32.15 6.05 -23.21
CA THR A 191 -31.34 7.07 -23.90
C THR A 191 -30.07 7.37 -23.10
N PHE A 192 -28.94 7.54 -23.78
CA PHE A 192 -27.61 7.66 -23.17
C PHE A 192 -26.87 8.91 -23.66
N THR A 193 -26.14 9.56 -22.76
CA THR A 193 -25.35 10.77 -23.04
C THR A 193 -24.02 10.75 -22.29
N MET A 194 -22.94 11.20 -22.93
CA MET A 194 -21.62 11.29 -22.27
C MET A 194 -21.59 12.48 -21.29
N SER A 195 -21.16 12.21 -20.06
CA SER A 195 -21.06 13.17 -18.97
C SER A 195 -19.73 13.92 -19.00
N SER A 196 -19.77 15.24 -18.83
CA SER A 196 -18.59 16.12 -18.76
C SER A 196 -17.88 16.08 -17.40
N GLY A 197 -17.55 14.89 -16.90
CA GLY A 197 -16.82 14.71 -15.64
C GLY A 197 -15.30 14.87 -15.81
N GLY A 198 -14.60 15.33 -14.77
CA GLY A 198 -13.15 15.62 -14.85
C GLY A 198 -12.28 14.47 -15.34
N LEU A 199 -12.56 13.23 -14.95
CA LEU A 199 -11.85 12.03 -15.44
C LEU A 199 -12.19 11.68 -16.90
N VAL A 200 -13.37 12.10 -17.39
CA VAL A 200 -13.77 11.93 -18.80
C VAL A 200 -13.03 12.92 -19.67
N THR A 201 -13.07 14.19 -19.28
CA THR A 201 -12.30 15.29 -19.88
C THR A 201 -10.80 14.97 -19.89
N ALA A 202 -10.28 14.33 -18.83
CA ALA A 202 -8.88 13.92 -18.75
C ALA A 202 -8.43 12.91 -19.81
N LEU A 203 -9.35 12.05 -20.26
CA LEU A 203 -9.04 10.90 -21.10
C LEU A 203 -9.47 11.09 -22.56
N ASN A 204 -10.24 12.13 -22.89
CA ASN A 204 -10.54 12.52 -24.27
C ASN A 204 -9.24 12.69 -25.08
N GLY A 205 -8.26 13.45 -24.54
CA GLY A 205 -6.93 13.64 -25.16
C GLY A 205 -5.99 12.43 -25.09
N ILE A 206 -6.54 11.21 -25.03
CA ILE A 206 -5.88 9.89 -25.08
C ILE A 206 -6.74 8.92 -25.90
N ARG A 207 -8.08 9.00 -25.77
CA ARG A 207 -9.08 8.22 -26.53
C ARG A 207 -8.91 8.33 -28.05
N ASP A 208 -8.41 9.46 -28.53
CA ASP A 208 -8.14 9.68 -29.97
C ASP A 208 -6.82 9.05 -30.45
N GLU A 209 -5.94 8.61 -29.54
CA GLU A 209 -4.60 8.09 -29.83
C GLU A 209 -4.46 6.57 -29.67
N VAL A 210 -5.29 5.93 -28.85
CA VAL A 210 -5.29 4.47 -28.63
C VAL A 210 -6.71 3.88 -28.66
N PRO A 211 -6.90 2.64 -29.17
CA PRO A 211 -8.20 1.97 -29.10
C PRO A 211 -8.64 1.79 -27.64
N PHE A 212 -9.75 2.40 -27.26
CA PHE A 212 -10.12 2.63 -25.86
C PHE A 212 -11.50 2.03 -25.53
N ILE A 213 -11.59 1.32 -24.39
CA ILE A 213 -12.83 0.74 -23.86
C ILE A 213 -12.99 1.12 -22.38
N TRP A 214 -14.18 1.59 -21.98
CA TRP A 214 -14.46 1.98 -20.59
C TRP A 214 -15.38 0.95 -19.90
N ILE A 215 -14.96 0.42 -18.75
CA ILE A 215 -15.73 -0.52 -17.93
C ILE A 215 -16.14 0.15 -16.61
N GLY A 216 -17.42 0.11 -16.25
CA GLY A 216 -17.92 0.74 -15.01
C GLY A 216 -19.39 0.46 -14.68
N TRP A 217 -19.84 0.78 -13.47
CA TRP A 217 -21.26 0.69 -13.09
C TRP A 217 -22.01 1.95 -13.53
N LEU A 218 -23.25 1.78 -14.05
CA LEU A 218 -24.09 2.89 -14.51
C LEU A 218 -24.55 3.80 -13.38
N GLY A 219 -24.85 3.23 -12.22
CA GLY A 219 -25.20 3.98 -11.01
C GLY A 219 -26.55 3.67 -10.39
N GLU A 220 -27.39 2.93 -11.11
CA GLU A 220 -28.64 2.34 -10.63
C GLU A 220 -28.64 0.83 -10.89
N GLU A 221 -29.73 0.17 -10.51
CA GLU A 221 -30.04 -1.22 -10.85
C GLU A 221 -30.79 -1.29 -12.19
N VAL A 222 -30.39 -2.21 -13.07
CA VAL A 222 -31.03 -2.46 -14.37
C VAL A 222 -31.67 -3.85 -14.33
N ALA A 223 -32.95 -3.96 -14.69
CA ALA A 223 -33.67 -5.23 -14.71
C ALA A 223 -32.99 -6.23 -15.65
N GLN A 224 -32.96 -7.52 -15.30
CA GLN A 224 -32.19 -8.52 -16.05
C GLN A 224 -32.59 -8.61 -17.53
N GLU A 225 -33.87 -8.40 -17.83
CA GLU A 225 -34.44 -8.32 -19.19
C GLU A 225 -33.83 -7.17 -20.02
N ASP A 226 -33.57 -6.01 -19.39
CA ASP A 226 -32.98 -4.83 -20.05
C ASP A 226 -31.44 -4.95 -20.23
N GLN A 227 -30.77 -5.83 -19.48
CA GLN A 227 -29.30 -5.81 -19.34
C GLN A 227 -28.51 -6.11 -20.62
N GLU A 228 -29.08 -6.85 -21.57
CA GLU A 228 -28.41 -7.14 -22.85
C GLU A 228 -28.54 -5.97 -23.82
N GLN A 229 -29.76 -5.44 -24.01
CA GLN A 229 -30.00 -4.25 -24.85
C GLN A 229 -29.17 -3.04 -24.37
N VAL A 230 -29.08 -2.84 -23.05
CA VAL A 230 -28.24 -1.78 -22.45
C VAL A 230 -26.75 -2.04 -22.70
N ARG A 231 -26.29 -3.30 -22.70
CA ARG A 231 -24.89 -3.65 -22.99
C ARG A 231 -24.55 -3.41 -24.46
N GLU A 232 -25.41 -3.83 -25.38
CA GLU A 232 -25.22 -3.65 -26.82
C GLU A 232 -25.20 -2.16 -27.22
N LYS A 233 -26.19 -1.36 -26.79
CA LYS A 233 -26.22 0.09 -27.06
C LYS A 233 -24.94 0.76 -26.54
N LEU A 234 -24.52 0.46 -25.31
CA LEU A 234 -23.33 1.08 -24.71
C LEU A 234 -22.01 0.63 -25.34
N ALA A 235 -21.90 -0.63 -25.77
CA ALA A 235 -20.73 -1.12 -26.48
C ALA A 235 -20.61 -0.44 -27.86
N ASN A 236 -21.70 -0.43 -28.64
CA ASN A 236 -21.70 0.04 -30.03
C ASN A 236 -21.62 1.57 -30.15
N GLU A 237 -22.34 2.32 -29.31
CA GLU A 237 -22.40 3.79 -29.40
C GLU A 237 -21.27 4.50 -28.64
N PHE A 238 -20.75 3.90 -27.55
CA PHE A 238 -19.84 4.59 -26.61
C PHE A 238 -18.50 3.88 -26.36
N ASN A 239 -18.32 2.63 -26.82
CA ASN A 239 -17.23 1.73 -26.40
C ASN A 239 -17.21 1.53 -24.86
N CYS A 240 -18.39 1.40 -24.26
CA CYS A 240 -18.59 1.29 -22.81
C CYS A 240 -19.22 -0.06 -22.43
N VAL A 241 -18.70 -0.71 -21.38
CA VAL A 241 -19.20 -2.00 -20.89
C VAL A 241 -19.76 -1.83 -19.47
N PRO A 242 -21.10 -1.96 -19.28
CA PRO A 242 -21.73 -1.79 -17.97
C PRO A 242 -21.47 -2.97 -17.02
N VAL A 243 -21.09 -2.65 -15.79
CA VAL A 243 -21.04 -3.58 -14.65
C VAL A 243 -22.35 -3.46 -13.89
N PHE A 244 -23.24 -4.44 -14.08
CA PHE A 244 -24.51 -4.51 -13.35
C PHE A 244 -24.29 -4.98 -11.91
N LEU A 245 -24.76 -4.19 -10.94
CA LEU A 245 -24.70 -4.47 -9.51
C LEU A 245 -26.12 -4.39 -8.93
N PRO A 246 -26.61 -5.43 -8.24
CA PRO A 246 -27.90 -5.36 -7.55
C PRO A 246 -27.90 -4.27 -6.47
N LYS A 247 -29.07 -3.68 -6.19
CA LYS A 247 -29.20 -2.48 -5.35
C LYS A 247 -28.65 -2.66 -3.93
N GLU A 248 -28.89 -3.82 -3.30
CA GLU A 248 -28.30 -4.14 -1.99
C GLU A 248 -26.76 -4.26 -2.04
N LEU A 249 -26.23 -4.89 -3.09
CA LEU A 249 -24.78 -5.03 -3.26
C LEU A 249 -24.15 -3.66 -3.50
N ALA A 250 -24.74 -2.86 -4.38
CA ALA A 250 -24.31 -1.51 -4.69
C ALA A 250 -24.31 -0.62 -3.44
N ALA A 251 -25.35 -0.66 -2.61
CA ALA A 251 -25.41 0.08 -1.35
C ALA A 251 -24.23 -0.29 -0.42
N ARG A 252 -24.08 -1.58 -0.06
CA ARG A 252 -23.04 -2.03 0.88
C ARG A 252 -21.61 -1.82 0.37
N TYR A 253 -21.39 -1.94 -0.93
CA TYR A 253 -20.10 -1.70 -1.57
C TYR A 253 -19.76 -0.20 -1.66
N TYR A 254 -20.68 0.61 -2.18
CA TYR A 254 -20.40 2.01 -2.52
C TYR A 254 -20.60 2.94 -1.32
N ASN A 255 -21.68 2.80 -0.56
CA ASN A 255 -21.91 3.63 0.62
C ASN A 255 -21.10 3.07 1.79
N ASP A 256 -21.57 1.95 2.37
CA ASP A 256 -21.12 1.45 3.68
C ASP A 256 -19.61 1.16 3.74
N PHE A 257 -19.01 0.63 2.67
CA PHE A 257 -17.57 0.37 2.62
C PHE A 257 -16.77 1.50 1.96
N SER A 258 -17.11 1.89 0.73
CA SER A 258 -16.27 2.82 -0.04
C SER A 258 -16.39 4.26 0.50
N ASN A 259 -17.59 4.74 0.81
CA ASN A 259 -17.81 6.14 1.22
C ASN A 259 -17.83 6.36 2.74
N ASP A 260 -18.16 5.34 3.53
CA ASP A 260 -18.27 5.47 4.99
C ASP A 260 -17.08 4.85 5.77
N ILE A 261 -16.23 4.03 5.11
CA ILE A 261 -14.99 3.49 5.67
C ILE A 261 -13.75 4.00 4.92
N LEU A 262 -13.59 3.70 3.62
CA LEU A 262 -12.35 4.06 2.90
C LEU A 262 -12.18 5.58 2.75
N TRP A 263 -13.21 6.28 2.27
CA TRP A 263 -13.18 7.73 2.06
C TRP A 263 -12.77 8.53 3.32
N PRO A 264 -13.39 8.36 4.51
CA PRO A 264 -12.96 9.08 5.70
C PRO A 264 -11.52 8.75 6.14
N ILE A 265 -11.11 7.48 6.17
CA ILE A 265 -9.73 7.10 6.56
C ILE A 265 -8.70 7.76 5.64
N PHE A 266 -8.94 7.76 4.33
CA PHE A 266 -8.00 8.29 3.34
C PHE A 266 -7.90 9.82 3.41
N HIS A 267 -8.96 10.49 3.86
CA HIS A 267 -8.99 11.94 4.09
C HIS A 267 -8.72 12.33 5.56
N TYR A 268 -8.16 11.43 6.38
CA TYR A 268 -7.81 11.67 7.80
C TYR A 268 -9.00 12.09 8.68
N VAL A 269 -10.23 11.73 8.29
CA VAL A 269 -11.44 11.97 9.07
C VAL A 269 -11.68 10.76 9.99
N PRO A 270 -11.86 10.96 11.31
CA PRO A 270 -12.18 9.86 12.22
C PRO A 270 -13.44 9.11 11.78
N LEU A 271 -13.39 7.78 11.77
CA LEU A 271 -14.55 6.95 11.43
C LEU A 271 -15.73 7.26 12.36
N PRO A 272 -16.99 7.25 11.86
CA PRO A 272 -18.17 7.34 12.72
C PRO A 272 -18.17 6.30 13.86
N MET A 273 -17.51 5.16 13.65
CA MET A 273 -17.28 4.06 14.60
C MET A 273 -16.54 4.47 15.90
N PHE A 274 -15.88 5.63 15.93
CA PHE A 274 -15.11 6.14 17.07
C PHE A 274 -15.66 7.45 17.64
N ARG A 275 -16.92 7.81 17.37
CA ARG A 275 -17.60 8.89 18.09
C ARG A 275 -18.02 8.41 19.49
N PRO A 276 -18.06 9.30 20.51
CA PRO A 276 -18.63 8.96 21.81
C PRO A 276 -20.06 8.42 21.68
N GLY A 277 -20.36 7.31 22.37
CA GLY A 277 -21.67 6.65 22.33
C GLY A 277 -21.94 5.75 21.11
N SER A 278 -20.97 5.53 20.21
CA SER A 278 -21.16 4.67 19.03
C SER A 278 -20.15 3.53 18.91
N GLU A 279 -19.99 2.74 19.97
CA GLU A 279 -19.08 1.58 20.10
C GLU A 279 -19.47 0.37 19.22
N LYS A 280 -19.61 0.59 17.91
CA LYS A 280 -19.92 -0.48 16.95
C LYS A 280 -18.65 -1.25 16.58
N LYS A 281 -18.71 -2.58 16.66
CA LYS A 281 -17.66 -3.46 16.12
C LYS A 281 -17.60 -3.30 14.59
N PHE A 282 -16.42 -3.52 14.01
CA PHE A 282 -16.24 -3.50 12.55
C PHE A 282 -17.12 -4.56 11.88
N ASP A 283 -17.99 -4.13 10.97
CA ASP A 283 -18.87 -5.02 10.21
C ASP A 283 -18.13 -5.54 8.97
N PHE A 284 -18.08 -6.87 8.83
CA PHE A 284 -17.48 -7.51 7.67
C PHE A 284 -18.44 -7.63 6.47
N ARG A 285 -19.75 -7.41 6.63
CA ARG A 285 -20.73 -7.52 5.54
C ARG A 285 -20.48 -6.49 4.41
N PRO A 286 -20.12 -5.21 4.69
CA PRO A 286 -19.64 -4.28 3.66
C PRO A 286 -18.33 -4.72 2.97
N TRP A 287 -17.42 -5.40 3.68
CA TRP A 287 -16.19 -5.94 3.10
C TRP A 287 -16.45 -7.13 2.16
N GLU A 288 -17.35 -8.04 2.52
CA GLU A 288 -17.79 -9.11 1.61
C GLU A 288 -18.47 -8.54 0.36
N ALA A 289 -19.31 -7.51 0.52
CA ALA A 289 -19.89 -6.76 -0.60
C ALA A 289 -18.81 -6.12 -1.49
N TYR A 290 -17.78 -5.48 -0.91
CA TYR A 290 -16.69 -4.86 -1.65
C TYR A 290 -15.87 -5.89 -2.46
N LYS A 291 -15.57 -7.05 -1.88
CA LYS A 291 -14.93 -8.18 -2.60
C LYS A 291 -15.81 -8.72 -3.72
N LEU A 292 -17.11 -8.88 -3.49
CA LEU A 292 -18.05 -9.38 -4.50
C LEU A 292 -18.24 -8.40 -5.66
N ALA A 293 -18.32 -7.10 -5.38
CA ALA A 293 -18.32 -6.06 -6.40
C ALA A 293 -17.01 -6.08 -7.21
N ASN A 294 -15.85 -6.07 -6.56
CA ASN A 294 -14.55 -6.18 -7.25
C ASN A 294 -14.45 -7.47 -8.12
N LYS A 295 -15.09 -8.58 -7.70
CA LYS A 295 -15.20 -9.81 -8.52
C LYS A 295 -16.10 -9.63 -9.75
N ARG A 296 -17.21 -8.89 -9.65
CA ARG A 296 -18.07 -8.54 -10.82
C ARG A 296 -17.30 -7.66 -11.83
N PHE A 297 -16.56 -6.66 -11.36
CA PHE A 297 -15.66 -5.88 -12.21
C PHE A 297 -14.60 -6.76 -12.89
N ALA A 298 -14.00 -7.72 -12.18
CA ALA A 298 -13.04 -8.68 -12.76
C ALA A 298 -13.66 -9.61 -13.82
N GLN A 299 -14.96 -9.92 -13.72
CA GLN A 299 -15.68 -10.68 -14.73
C GLN A 299 -15.91 -9.84 -16.00
N ALA A 300 -16.35 -8.58 -15.86
CA ALA A 300 -16.55 -7.68 -17.00
C ALA A 300 -15.25 -7.40 -17.78
N VAL A 301 -14.13 -7.18 -17.08
CA VAL A 301 -12.81 -7.05 -17.73
C VAL A 301 -12.44 -8.32 -18.49
N HIS A 302 -12.66 -9.50 -17.90
CA HIS A 302 -12.32 -10.78 -18.53
C HIS A 302 -13.09 -11.03 -19.85
N GLN A 303 -14.33 -10.58 -19.97
CA GLN A 303 -15.13 -10.72 -21.20
C GLN A 303 -14.58 -9.90 -22.37
N VAL A 304 -13.75 -8.88 -22.10
CA VAL A 304 -13.27 -7.90 -23.08
C VAL A 304 -11.77 -8.05 -23.37
N TYR A 305 -11.00 -8.50 -22.38
CA TYR A 305 -9.54 -8.53 -22.37
C TYR A 305 -8.92 -9.52 -23.37
N ARG A 306 -7.85 -9.08 -24.05
CA ARG A 306 -7.00 -9.87 -24.96
C ARG A 306 -5.56 -9.83 -24.51
N GLU A 307 -4.78 -10.86 -24.84
CA GLU A 307 -3.36 -10.87 -24.53
C GLU A 307 -2.63 -9.72 -25.25
N GLY A 308 -2.06 -8.80 -24.47
CA GLY A 308 -1.43 -7.57 -24.96
C GLY A 308 -2.22 -6.28 -24.71
N ASP A 309 -3.48 -6.36 -24.26
CA ASP A 309 -4.21 -5.17 -23.79
C ASP A 309 -3.62 -4.61 -22.50
N PHE A 310 -3.67 -3.28 -22.35
CA PHE A 310 -3.37 -2.57 -21.11
C PHE A 310 -4.65 -2.37 -20.30
N VAL A 311 -4.67 -2.80 -19.03
CA VAL A 311 -5.81 -2.58 -18.12
C VAL A 311 -5.46 -1.51 -17.10
N TRP A 312 -6.13 -0.36 -17.16
CA TRP A 312 -5.92 0.76 -16.23
C TRP A 312 -7.11 0.90 -15.29
N VAL A 313 -6.90 0.55 -14.02
CA VAL A 313 -7.91 0.59 -12.96
C VAL A 313 -7.82 1.90 -12.18
N HIS A 314 -8.95 2.49 -11.82
CA HIS A 314 -9.00 3.72 -11.06
C HIS A 314 -9.65 3.57 -9.69
N ASP A 315 -8.98 4.21 -8.72
CA ASP A 315 -9.51 4.70 -7.46
C ASP A 315 -9.74 3.67 -6.33
N TYR A 316 -9.98 4.19 -5.12
CA TYR A 316 -10.15 3.43 -3.87
C TYR A 316 -11.30 2.40 -3.91
N HIS A 317 -12.22 2.55 -4.86
CA HIS A 317 -13.31 1.63 -5.12
C HIS A 317 -12.85 0.24 -5.60
N LEU A 318 -11.74 0.16 -6.34
CA LEU A 318 -11.34 -1.03 -7.10
C LEU A 318 -9.96 -1.58 -6.69
N MET A 319 -9.57 -1.42 -5.42
CA MET A 319 -8.22 -1.75 -4.94
C MET A 319 -7.92 -3.26 -4.91
N MET A 320 -8.94 -4.12 -4.92
CA MET A 320 -8.75 -5.58 -4.99
C MET A 320 -8.62 -6.08 -6.43
N LEU A 321 -9.12 -5.32 -7.40
CA LEU A 321 -9.21 -5.72 -8.81
C LEU A 321 -7.86 -6.14 -9.43
N PRO A 322 -6.71 -5.45 -9.20
CA PRO A 322 -5.45 -5.85 -9.83
C PRO A 322 -5.04 -7.28 -9.47
N SER A 323 -5.16 -7.69 -8.20
CA SER A 323 -4.88 -9.08 -7.78
C SER A 323 -5.86 -10.11 -8.37
N LEU A 324 -7.11 -9.73 -8.62
CA LEU A 324 -8.12 -10.61 -9.23
C LEU A 324 -7.85 -10.82 -10.71
N LEU A 325 -7.44 -9.76 -11.42
CA LEU A 325 -7.03 -9.82 -12.82
C LEU A 325 -5.74 -10.61 -12.99
N ARG A 326 -4.70 -10.33 -12.20
CA ARG A 326 -3.40 -11.04 -12.25
C ARG A 326 -3.56 -12.56 -12.07
N LYS A 327 -4.47 -13.00 -11.19
CA LYS A 327 -4.78 -14.42 -10.97
C LYS A 327 -5.43 -15.12 -12.16
N ARG A 328 -6.14 -14.38 -13.03
CA ARG A 328 -6.81 -14.92 -14.23
C ARG A 328 -5.98 -14.72 -15.50
N HIS A 329 -5.18 -13.65 -15.54
CA HIS A 329 -4.31 -13.29 -16.66
C HIS A 329 -2.91 -12.93 -16.13
N PRO A 330 -2.02 -13.91 -15.88
CA PRO A 330 -0.71 -13.67 -15.27
C PRO A 330 0.17 -12.68 -16.05
N LYS A 331 0.04 -12.66 -17.38
CA LYS A 331 0.77 -11.77 -18.31
C LYS A 331 0.12 -10.40 -18.54
N ALA A 332 -1.07 -10.12 -17.99
CA ALA A 332 -1.77 -8.86 -18.29
C ALA A 332 -0.94 -7.66 -17.82
N THR A 333 -0.90 -6.59 -18.63
CA THR A 333 -0.37 -5.31 -18.16
C THR A 333 -1.47 -4.62 -17.37
N ILE A 334 -1.30 -4.49 -16.07
CA ILE A 334 -2.29 -3.97 -15.12
C ILE A 334 -1.68 -2.77 -14.40
N ALA A 335 -2.32 -1.62 -14.52
CA ALA A 335 -1.95 -0.41 -13.79
C ALA A 335 -3.12 0.05 -12.91
N TRP A 336 -2.81 0.70 -11.78
CA TRP A 336 -3.83 1.30 -10.92
C TRP A 336 -3.46 2.71 -10.48
N PHE A 337 -4.45 3.59 -10.35
CA PHE A 337 -4.24 5.01 -9.99
C PHE A 337 -5.23 5.48 -8.92
N LEU A 338 -4.73 6.13 -7.85
CA LEU A 338 -5.55 6.69 -6.77
C LEU A 338 -5.85 8.19 -6.97
N HIS A 339 -7.14 8.56 -6.95
CA HIS A 339 -7.56 9.98 -7.07
C HIS A 339 -7.77 10.68 -5.72
N THR A 340 -7.74 9.94 -4.61
CA THR A 340 -7.79 10.44 -3.24
C THR A 340 -6.38 10.49 -2.61
N PRO A 341 -6.19 11.10 -1.43
CA PRO A 341 -4.93 10.97 -0.70
C PRO A 341 -4.70 9.52 -0.29
N PHE A 342 -3.45 9.07 -0.24
CA PHE A 342 -3.11 7.87 0.53
C PHE A 342 -2.71 8.30 1.96
N PRO A 343 -3.34 7.74 3.01
CA PRO A 343 -3.10 8.17 4.39
C PRO A 343 -1.80 7.59 4.94
N ALA A 344 -1.19 8.27 5.91
CA ALA A 344 -0.02 7.80 6.63
C ALA A 344 -0.26 6.40 7.23
N SER A 345 0.78 5.57 7.31
CA SER A 345 0.70 4.17 7.71
C SER A 345 0.02 3.96 9.07
N ASP A 346 0.15 4.90 10.00
CA ASP A 346 -0.45 4.83 11.33
C ASP A 346 -1.93 5.26 11.40
N VAL A 347 -2.45 5.85 10.32
CA VAL A 347 -3.89 6.04 10.06
C VAL A 347 -4.42 4.87 9.21
N TYR A 348 -3.67 4.43 8.19
CA TYR A 348 -4.04 3.29 7.35
C TYR A 348 -4.25 1.99 8.16
N ARG A 349 -3.42 1.75 9.19
CA ARG A 349 -3.56 0.60 10.11
C ARG A 349 -4.88 0.56 10.91
N MET A 350 -5.67 1.63 10.92
CA MET A 350 -7.01 1.64 11.53
C MET A 350 -8.00 0.75 10.76
N LEU A 351 -7.69 0.40 9.50
CA LEU A 351 -8.52 -0.45 8.65
C LEU A 351 -8.22 -1.94 8.87
N PRO A 352 -9.14 -2.74 9.48
CA PRO A 352 -8.86 -4.14 9.81
C PRO A 352 -8.58 -5.04 8.57
N VAL A 353 -9.08 -4.62 7.40
CA VAL A 353 -8.88 -5.30 6.11
C VAL A 353 -7.77 -4.66 5.26
N GLY A 354 -6.92 -3.83 5.87
CA GLY A 354 -5.85 -3.09 5.19
C GLY A 354 -4.80 -3.97 4.52
N GLN A 355 -4.36 -5.07 5.16
CA GLN A 355 -3.40 -6.02 4.57
C GLN A 355 -3.95 -6.70 3.28
N PRO A 356 -5.18 -7.27 3.27
CA PRO A 356 -5.83 -7.73 2.04
C PRO A 356 -5.84 -6.69 0.92
N ILE A 357 -6.16 -5.43 1.22
CA ILE A 357 -6.24 -4.35 0.24
C ILE A 357 -4.87 -4.00 -0.36
N LEU A 358 -3.80 -3.92 0.45
CA LEU A 358 -2.45 -3.71 -0.08
C LEU A 358 -1.99 -4.88 -0.96
N ARG A 359 -2.26 -6.13 -0.55
CA ARG A 359 -2.03 -7.32 -1.39
C ARG A 359 -2.91 -7.33 -2.64
N GLY A 360 -4.05 -6.65 -2.62
CA GLY A 360 -4.93 -6.38 -3.76
C GLY A 360 -4.26 -5.50 -4.83
N LEU A 361 -3.61 -4.42 -4.40
CA LEU A 361 -2.88 -3.48 -5.26
C LEU A 361 -1.60 -4.06 -5.84
N LEU A 362 -0.86 -4.87 -5.08
CA LEU A 362 0.40 -5.52 -5.52
C LEU A 362 0.22 -6.57 -6.65
N GLY A 363 -0.97 -6.70 -7.23
CA GLY A 363 -1.18 -7.37 -8.52
C GLY A 363 -0.88 -6.49 -9.75
N ALA A 364 -0.73 -5.18 -9.57
CA ALA A 364 -0.43 -4.23 -10.65
C ALA A 364 1.09 -4.16 -10.95
N ASP A 365 1.43 -3.86 -12.20
CA ASP A 365 2.79 -3.53 -12.65
C ASP A 365 3.19 -2.09 -12.28
N LEU A 366 2.20 -1.16 -12.27
CA LEU A 366 2.38 0.25 -11.92
C LEU A 366 1.25 0.76 -11.01
N LEU A 367 1.62 1.44 -9.93
CA LEU A 367 0.72 2.19 -9.04
C LEU A 367 1.03 3.68 -9.11
N GLY A 368 0.01 4.50 -9.40
CA GLY A 368 0.14 5.96 -9.48
C GLY A 368 -0.61 6.70 -8.37
N PHE A 369 0.01 7.78 -7.89
CA PHE A 369 -0.55 8.69 -6.89
C PHE A 369 -0.36 10.15 -7.33
N HIS A 370 -1.16 11.09 -6.82
CA HIS A 370 -1.02 12.51 -7.18
C HIS A 370 0.24 13.19 -6.64
N THR A 371 0.74 12.79 -5.46
CA THR A 371 1.87 13.44 -4.78
C THR A 371 2.89 12.43 -4.29
N TYR A 372 4.12 12.90 -4.07
CA TYR A 372 5.19 12.08 -3.49
C TYR A 372 4.86 11.60 -2.08
N ASP A 373 4.16 12.40 -1.27
CA ASP A 373 3.74 12.00 0.08
C ASP A 373 2.78 10.81 0.07
N TYR A 374 1.81 10.78 -0.85
CA TYR A 374 0.88 9.66 -0.95
C TYR A 374 1.61 8.37 -1.37
N ALA A 375 2.52 8.45 -2.34
CA ALA A 375 3.37 7.33 -2.74
C ALA A 375 4.28 6.85 -1.59
N ARG A 376 4.91 7.77 -0.86
CA ARG A 376 5.75 7.50 0.33
C ARG A 376 4.95 6.85 1.46
N HIS A 377 3.73 7.32 1.74
CA HIS A 377 2.84 6.73 2.72
C HIS A 377 2.41 5.31 2.33
N PHE A 378 2.13 5.06 1.05
CA PHE A 378 1.84 3.73 0.53
C PHE A 378 3.04 2.77 0.70
N LEU A 379 4.25 3.17 0.30
CA LEU A 379 5.48 2.39 0.51
C LEU A 379 5.73 2.06 2.00
N SER A 380 5.38 2.97 2.91
CA SER A 380 5.46 2.79 4.37
C SER A 380 4.32 1.94 4.96
N ALA A 381 3.15 1.87 4.32
CA ALA A 381 2.10 0.94 4.70
C ALA A 381 2.45 -0.50 4.26
N CYS A 382 3.06 -0.64 3.08
CA CYS A 382 3.48 -1.95 2.55
C CYS A 382 4.67 -2.58 3.27
N SER A 383 5.54 -1.82 3.95
CA SER A 383 6.61 -2.39 4.78
C SER A 383 6.11 -3.11 6.04
N ARG A 384 4.81 -3.05 6.34
CA ARG A 384 4.12 -3.82 7.39
C ARG A 384 3.46 -5.12 6.87
N ILE A 385 3.84 -5.58 5.67
CA ILE A 385 3.44 -6.86 5.09
C ILE A 385 4.66 -7.79 5.14
N ASP A 386 4.48 -9.05 5.56
CA ASP A 386 5.55 -10.04 5.54
C ASP A 386 5.92 -10.44 4.10
N GLY A 387 7.22 -10.41 3.77
CA GLY A 387 7.77 -10.89 2.50
C GLY A 387 8.32 -9.83 1.52
N PRO A 388 7.59 -8.75 1.17
CA PRO A 388 8.02 -7.85 0.10
C PRO A 388 9.18 -6.92 0.48
N CYS A 389 10.12 -6.71 -0.45
CA CYS A 389 11.17 -5.71 -0.32
C CYS A 389 10.67 -4.36 -0.86
N SER A 390 10.59 -3.35 0.01
CA SER A 390 10.16 -2.00 -0.35
C SER A 390 11.35 -1.14 -0.79
N THR A 391 11.25 -0.53 -1.97
CA THR A 391 12.27 0.39 -2.52
C THR A 391 11.64 1.74 -2.85
N PRO A 392 12.42 2.83 -2.98
CA PRO A 392 11.89 4.13 -3.42
C PRO A 392 11.25 4.13 -4.82
N LYS A 393 11.44 3.06 -5.62
CA LYS A 393 10.91 2.93 -7.00
C LYS A 393 9.70 2.00 -7.11
N GLY A 394 9.31 1.32 -6.01
CA GLY A 394 8.31 0.26 -6.04
C GLY A 394 8.62 -0.89 -5.08
N ILE A 395 7.78 -1.91 -5.12
CA ILE A 395 7.75 -3.02 -4.16
C ILE A 395 7.96 -4.34 -4.91
N GLU A 396 8.91 -5.14 -4.45
CA GLU A 396 9.17 -6.49 -4.96
C GLU A 396 8.45 -7.54 -4.12
N LEU A 397 7.60 -8.35 -4.76
CA LEU A 397 6.80 -9.41 -4.12
C LEU A 397 6.98 -10.73 -4.88
N GLN A 398 7.81 -11.62 -4.32
CA GLN A 398 8.13 -12.95 -4.87
C GLN A 398 8.73 -12.92 -6.29
N ASP A 399 7.89 -13.09 -7.32
CA ASP A 399 8.28 -13.10 -8.74
C ASP A 399 7.81 -11.84 -9.49
N HIS A 400 7.20 -10.88 -8.79
CA HIS A 400 6.61 -9.67 -9.36
C HIS A 400 7.21 -8.39 -8.77
N PHE A 401 7.31 -7.33 -9.58
CA PHE A 401 7.69 -5.99 -9.13
C PHE A 401 6.60 -4.99 -9.48
N THR A 402 5.99 -4.39 -8.45
CA THR A 402 5.02 -3.31 -8.60
C THR A 402 5.75 -1.97 -8.51
N ALA A 403 5.92 -1.29 -9.65
CA ALA A 403 6.45 0.06 -9.69
C ALA A 403 5.50 1.06 -9.00
N VAL A 404 6.05 2.10 -8.39
CA VAL A 404 5.29 3.20 -7.77
C VAL A 404 5.75 4.52 -8.39
N GLY A 405 4.80 5.34 -8.85
CA GLY A 405 5.06 6.63 -9.50
C GLY A 405 4.11 7.74 -9.05
N VAL A 406 4.48 8.98 -9.40
CA VAL A 406 3.77 10.20 -9.00
C VAL A 406 3.33 10.96 -10.25
N TYR A 407 2.03 11.13 -10.42
CA TYR A 407 1.42 11.76 -11.59
C TYR A 407 0.26 12.67 -11.10
N PRO A 408 0.49 13.98 -10.91
CA PRO A 408 -0.58 14.93 -10.58
C PRO A 408 -1.54 15.05 -11.78
N ILE A 409 -2.84 14.97 -11.55
CA ILE A 409 -3.85 15.13 -12.61
C ILE A 409 -4.18 16.61 -12.82
N GLY A 410 -4.22 17.04 -14.08
CA GLY A 410 -4.61 18.39 -14.48
C GLY A 410 -6.07 18.49 -14.94
N ILE A 411 -6.35 19.52 -15.74
CA ILE A 411 -7.58 19.70 -16.51
C ILE A 411 -7.27 19.67 -18.02
N ASP A 412 -8.29 19.78 -18.88
CA ASP A 412 -8.13 20.17 -20.29
C ASP A 412 -8.15 21.70 -20.40
N PRO A 413 -7.02 22.38 -20.68
CA PRO A 413 -6.99 23.83 -20.76
C PRO A 413 -7.77 24.36 -21.97
N ASP A 414 -7.77 23.64 -23.09
CA ASP A 414 -8.34 24.10 -24.36
C ASP A 414 -9.88 24.01 -24.34
N HIS A 415 -10.44 23.01 -23.65
CA HIS A 415 -11.87 22.96 -23.35
C HIS A 415 -12.31 24.18 -22.53
N PHE A 416 -11.58 24.52 -21.46
CA PHE A 416 -11.90 25.70 -20.64
C PHE A 416 -11.69 27.02 -21.39
N GLN A 417 -10.65 27.14 -22.24
CA GLN A 417 -10.47 28.30 -23.12
C GLN A 417 -11.69 28.49 -24.05
N LYS A 418 -12.12 27.42 -24.75
CA LYS A 418 -13.31 27.43 -25.62
C LYS A 418 -14.58 27.79 -24.85
N LEU A 419 -14.75 27.32 -23.60
CA LEU A 419 -15.88 27.71 -22.76
C LEU A 419 -15.82 29.18 -22.31
N VAL A 420 -14.64 29.73 -22.01
CA VAL A 420 -14.46 31.15 -21.65
C VAL A 420 -14.82 32.05 -22.83
N ASP A 421 -14.35 31.72 -24.03
CA ASP A 421 -14.51 32.55 -25.23
C ASP A 421 -15.88 32.41 -25.92
N ALA A 422 -16.65 31.37 -25.59
CA ALA A 422 -18.01 31.18 -26.11
C ALA A 422 -18.94 32.37 -25.81
N GLU A 423 -19.72 32.79 -26.81
CA GLU A 423 -20.50 34.03 -26.72
C GLU A 423 -21.51 34.03 -25.56
N MET A 424 -22.21 32.90 -25.33
CA MET A 424 -23.13 32.74 -24.20
C MET A 424 -22.43 33.00 -22.84
N THR A 425 -21.19 32.55 -22.68
CA THR A 425 -20.38 32.80 -21.48
C THR A 425 -20.02 34.28 -21.38
N GLN A 426 -19.61 34.90 -22.49
CA GLN A 426 -19.23 36.32 -22.54
C GLN A 426 -20.42 37.27 -22.29
N GLN A 427 -21.62 36.94 -22.81
CA GLN A 427 -22.86 37.63 -22.47
C GLN A 427 -23.15 37.51 -20.97
N ARG A 428 -23.05 36.30 -20.41
CA ARG A 428 -23.29 36.05 -18.98
C ARG A 428 -22.28 36.73 -18.05
N ILE A 429 -21.01 36.81 -18.44
CA ILE A 429 -19.97 37.57 -17.73
C ILE A 429 -20.35 39.05 -17.62
N LYS A 430 -20.87 39.66 -18.71
CA LYS A 430 -21.34 41.06 -18.71
C LYS A 430 -22.52 41.26 -17.75
N GLU A 431 -23.51 40.37 -17.78
CA GLU A 431 -24.66 40.42 -16.85
C GLU A 431 -24.21 40.37 -15.38
N LEU A 432 -23.30 39.43 -15.06
CA LEU A 432 -22.78 39.26 -13.70
C LEU A 432 -21.93 40.46 -13.26
N CYS A 433 -21.17 41.09 -14.17
CA CYS A 433 -20.43 42.31 -13.86
C CYS A 433 -21.35 43.49 -13.57
N SER A 434 -22.41 43.70 -14.36
CA SER A 434 -23.40 44.74 -14.07
C SER A 434 -24.14 44.47 -12.76
N ARG A 435 -24.51 43.21 -12.47
CA ARG A 435 -25.22 42.82 -11.24
C ARG A 435 -24.38 43.00 -9.97
N PHE A 436 -23.08 42.77 -10.05
CA PHE A 436 -22.14 42.90 -8.92
C PHE A 436 -21.17 44.07 -9.09
N ALA A 437 -21.61 45.14 -9.77
CA ALA A 437 -20.86 46.38 -9.89
C ALA A 437 -20.53 46.97 -8.50
N GLY A 438 -19.33 47.58 -8.37
CA GLY A 438 -18.80 48.10 -7.10
C GLY A 438 -18.38 47.04 -6.07
N LYS A 439 -18.96 45.83 -6.11
CA LYS A 439 -18.70 44.74 -5.16
C LYS A 439 -17.54 43.84 -5.64
N LYS A 440 -16.81 43.25 -4.70
CA LYS A 440 -15.80 42.19 -4.90
C LYS A 440 -16.43 40.81 -4.73
N ILE A 441 -16.02 39.81 -5.50
CA ILE A 441 -16.51 38.42 -5.37
C ILE A 441 -15.41 37.49 -4.88
N ILE A 442 -15.70 36.76 -3.80
CA ILE A 442 -15.02 35.53 -3.40
C ILE A 442 -15.87 34.36 -3.91
N ILE A 443 -15.27 33.32 -4.50
CA ILE A 443 -15.97 32.11 -4.94
C ILE A 443 -15.44 30.86 -4.24
N GLY A 444 -16.37 30.04 -3.75
CA GLY A 444 -16.15 28.64 -3.38
C GLY A 444 -17.01 27.73 -4.25
N VAL A 445 -16.41 26.72 -4.87
CA VAL A 445 -17.12 25.70 -5.67
C VAL A 445 -16.69 24.34 -5.17
N ASP A 446 -17.63 23.56 -4.66
CA ASP A 446 -17.35 22.27 -4.06
C ASP A 446 -18.51 21.28 -4.30
N ARG A 447 -18.21 19.98 -4.20
CA ARG A 447 -19.24 19.00 -3.83
C ARG A 447 -19.59 19.20 -2.36
N MET A 448 -20.85 19.00 -2.00
CA MET A 448 -21.32 19.03 -0.62
C MET A 448 -20.75 17.81 0.12
N ASP A 449 -19.55 17.94 0.67
CA ASP A 449 -18.71 16.84 1.19
C ASP A 449 -17.82 17.39 2.34
N TYR A 450 -17.68 16.64 3.43
CA TYR A 450 -17.03 17.14 4.65
C TYR A 450 -15.54 17.45 4.44
N ILE A 451 -14.86 16.76 3.52
CA ILE A 451 -13.45 16.98 3.23
C ILE A 451 -13.18 18.39 2.66
N LYS A 452 -14.19 19.05 2.09
CA LYS A 452 -14.05 20.32 1.39
C LYS A 452 -14.01 21.54 2.31
N GLY A 453 -14.27 21.35 3.62
CA GLY A 453 -14.11 22.41 4.62
C GLY A 453 -15.07 23.60 4.45
N ILE A 454 -16.25 23.40 3.86
CA ILE A 454 -17.25 24.47 3.67
C ILE A 454 -17.62 25.17 5.00
N PRO A 455 -17.81 24.48 6.14
CA PRO A 455 -18.01 25.14 7.43
C PRO A 455 -16.84 26.04 7.84
N HIS A 456 -15.59 25.62 7.59
CA HIS A 456 -14.39 26.42 7.87
C HIS A 456 -14.34 27.67 6.98
N ARG A 457 -14.80 27.57 5.72
CA ARG A 457 -14.99 28.72 4.83
C ARG A 457 -16.01 29.71 5.37
N MET A 458 -17.16 29.23 5.85
CA MET A 458 -18.22 30.08 6.41
C MET A 458 -17.75 30.79 7.70
N LEU A 459 -17.12 30.05 8.63
CA LEU A 459 -16.53 30.61 9.84
C LEU A 459 -15.45 31.66 9.53
N SER A 460 -14.63 31.42 8.50
CA SER A 460 -13.60 32.38 8.07
C SER A 460 -14.18 33.63 7.40
N MET A 461 -15.28 33.48 6.64
CA MET A 461 -16.03 34.62 6.10
C MET A 461 -16.66 35.47 7.22
N GLU A 462 -17.26 34.84 8.23
CA GLU A 462 -17.78 35.53 9.41
C GLU A 462 -16.67 36.28 10.17
N ARG A 463 -15.51 35.63 10.35
CA ARG A 463 -14.34 36.22 10.99
C ARG A 463 -13.77 37.39 10.20
N PHE A 464 -13.69 37.27 8.88
CA PHE A 464 -13.28 38.33 7.96
C PHE A 464 -14.21 39.56 8.04
N LEU A 465 -15.54 39.38 7.95
CA LEU A 465 -16.51 40.48 8.10
C LEU A 465 -16.53 41.10 9.50
N THR A 466 -16.12 40.33 10.52
CA THR A 466 -15.95 40.83 11.89
C THR A 466 -14.70 41.71 12.01
N MET A 467 -13.54 41.23 11.54
CA MET A 467 -12.24 41.92 11.67
C MET A 467 -12.07 43.10 10.69
N TYR A 468 -12.70 43.06 9.52
CA TYR A 468 -12.57 44.08 8.48
C TYR A 468 -13.93 44.68 8.08
N PRO A 469 -14.53 45.58 8.91
CA PRO A 469 -15.85 46.16 8.66
C PRO A 469 -16.01 46.84 7.28
N LYS A 470 -14.92 47.38 6.72
CA LYS A 470 -14.83 48.01 5.38
C LYS A 470 -15.41 47.15 4.23
N TYR A 471 -15.51 45.84 4.42
CA TYR A 471 -15.96 44.89 3.39
C TYR A 471 -17.42 44.47 3.48
N ARG A 472 -18.16 44.81 4.55
CA ARG A 472 -19.51 44.26 4.83
C ARG A 472 -20.55 44.51 3.75
N GLU A 473 -20.46 45.63 3.04
CA GLU A 473 -21.38 45.99 1.96
C GLU A 473 -20.74 45.82 0.56
N ASN A 474 -19.44 45.52 0.53
CA ASN A 474 -18.58 45.59 -0.66
C ASN A 474 -17.97 44.24 -1.08
N VAL A 475 -18.10 43.17 -0.29
CA VAL A 475 -17.59 41.82 -0.62
C VAL A 475 -18.71 40.80 -0.54
N VAL A 476 -18.78 39.91 -1.53
CA VAL A 476 -19.76 38.82 -1.61
C VAL A 476 -19.04 37.48 -1.76
N LEU A 477 -19.36 36.51 -0.90
CA LEU A 477 -19.01 35.10 -1.07
C LEU A 477 -20.12 34.38 -1.85
N ILE A 478 -19.79 33.86 -3.03
CA ILE A 478 -20.64 32.93 -3.78
C ILE A 478 -20.15 31.51 -3.48
N GLN A 479 -20.97 30.73 -2.77
CA GLN A 479 -20.71 29.30 -2.53
C GLN A 479 -21.63 28.46 -3.41
N VAL A 480 -21.06 27.77 -4.39
CA VAL A 480 -21.71 26.66 -5.09
C VAL A 480 -21.42 25.37 -4.31
N ALA A 481 -22.48 24.67 -3.91
CA ALA A 481 -22.39 23.37 -3.26
C ALA A 481 -23.20 22.36 -4.10
N VAL A 482 -22.49 21.52 -4.86
CA VAL A 482 -23.12 20.49 -5.69
C VAL A 482 -23.58 19.33 -4.78
N PRO A 483 -24.89 18.99 -4.73
CA PRO A 483 -25.38 17.91 -3.88
C PRO A 483 -24.65 16.58 -4.14
N SER A 484 -24.28 15.86 -3.08
CA SER A 484 -23.53 14.61 -3.17
C SER A 484 -23.94 13.66 -2.06
N ARG A 485 -24.01 12.35 -2.35
CA ARG A 485 -24.27 11.27 -1.38
C ARG A 485 -25.46 11.56 -0.42
N THR A 486 -26.55 12.13 -0.94
CA THR A 486 -27.68 12.66 -0.16
C THR A 486 -28.43 11.62 0.70
N SER A 487 -28.23 10.32 0.44
CA SER A 487 -28.73 9.22 1.26
C SER A 487 -27.92 8.97 2.55
N VAL A 488 -26.74 9.57 2.70
CA VAL A 488 -25.83 9.34 3.84
C VAL A 488 -26.04 10.42 4.91
N LEU A 489 -26.21 10.01 6.16
CA LEU A 489 -26.60 10.87 7.28
C LEU A 489 -25.59 12.01 7.54
N GLU A 490 -24.29 11.71 7.48
CA GLU A 490 -23.19 12.67 7.56
C GLU A 490 -23.36 13.86 6.60
N TYR A 491 -23.83 13.59 5.37
CA TYR A 491 -23.97 14.58 4.32
C TYR A 491 -25.22 15.44 4.52
N GLN A 492 -26.30 14.85 5.05
CA GLN A 492 -27.50 15.58 5.48
C GLN A 492 -27.20 16.51 6.65
N ASN A 493 -26.50 16.01 7.68
CA ASN A 493 -26.09 16.80 8.85
C ASN A 493 -25.16 17.95 8.46
N LEU A 494 -24.20 17.70 7.56
CA LEU A 494 -23.30 18.73 7.04
C LEU A 494 -24.06 19.81 6.24
N ALA A 495 -25.02 19.43 5.39
CA ALA A 495 -25.84 20.37 4.64
C ALA A 495 -26.72 21.22 5.58
N ALA A 496 -27.29 20.62 6.63
CA ALA A 496 -28.06 21.35 7.65
C ALA A 496 -27.18 22.36 8.41
N ASN A 497 -25.97 21.97 8.81
CA ASN A 497 -24.98 22.84 9.46
C ASN A 497 -24.56 24.02 8.56
N VAL A 498 -24.27 23.77 7.27
CA VAL A 498 -23.92 24.86 6.34
C VAL A 498 -25.11 25.79 6.08
N ASN A 499 -26.34 25.28 6.01
CA ASN A 499 -27.55 26.11 5.90
C ASN A 499 -27.73 27.03 7.13
N GLU A 500 -27.52 26.51 8.35
CA GLU A 500 -27.54 27.30 9.58
C GLU A 500 -26.47 28.41 9.54
N MET A 501 -25.21 28.06 9.26
CA MET A 501 -24.12 29.04 9.20
C MET A 501 -24.38 30.14 8.16
N VAL A 502 -24.90 29.80 6.96
CA VAL A 502 -25.26 30.79 5.94
C VAL A 502 -26.37 31.71 6.43
N GLY A 503 -27.42 31.16 7.06
CA GLY A 503 -28.51 31.93 7.65
C GLY A 503 -28.03 32.86 8.76
N ARG A 504 -27.14 32.38 9.63
CA ARG A 504 -26.55 33.12 10.75
C ARG A 504 -25.62 34.25 10.30
N ILE A 505 -24.81 34.04 9.27
CA ILE A 505 -23.92 35.06 8.70
C ILE A 505 -24.74 36.15 8.00
N ASN A 506 -25.67 35.77 7.11
CA ASN A 506 -26.53 36.74 6.43
C ASN A 506 -27.43 37.50 7.43
N GLY A 507 -28.03 36.83 8.41
CA GLY A 507 -28.84 37.47 9.45
C GLY A 507 -28.05 38.46 10.35
N ARG A 508 -26.72 38.38 10.36
CA ARG A 508 -25.82 39.25 11.13
C ARG A 508 -25.21 40.40 10.31
N PHE A 509 -25.04 40.21 9.00
CA PHE A 509 -24.25 41.12 8.15
C PHE A 509 -24.95 41.58 6.86
N SER A 510 -26.12 41.04 6.49
CA SER A 510 -26.89 41.54 5.36
C SER A 510 -27.53 42.91 5.65
N THR A 511 -27.69 43.70 4.59
CA THR A 511 -28.60 44.86 4.55
C THR A 511 -29.77 44.54 3.60
N ILE A 512 -30.69 45.50 3.39
CA ILE A 512 -31.79 45.34 2.41
C ILE A 512 -31.25 45.16 0.98
N GLU A 513 -30.07 45.72 0.67
CA GLU A 513 -29.47 45.77 -0.68
C GLU A 513 -28.22 44.89 -0.84
N HIS A 514 -27.78 44.23 0.23
CA HIS A 514 -26.56 43.42 0.24
C HIS A 514 -26.75 42.14 1.06
N SER A 515 -26.41 40.99 0.47
CA SER A 515 -26.24 39.72 1.19
C SER A 515 -24.80 39.24 1.02
N PRO A 516 -24.01 39.08 2.11
CA PRO A 516 -22.58 38.78 1.98
C PRO A 516 -22.32 37.33 1.61
N VAL A 517 -23.27 36.40 1.81
CA VAL A 517 -23.16 35.01 1.36
C VAL A 517 -24.33 34.64 0.44
N HIS A 518 -24.01 34.29 -0.80
CA HIS A 518 -24.93 33.68 -1.76
C HIS A 518 -24.64 32.18 -1.85
N TYR A 519 -25.50 31.37 -1.25
CA TYR A 519 -25.38 29.90 -1.21
C TYR A 519 -26.25 29.23 -2.28
N ILE A 520 -25.67 28.31 -3.04
CA ILE A 520 -26.29 27.65 -4.20
C ILE A 520 -26.14 26.12 -4.06
N HIS A 521 -27.12 25.48 -3.40
CA HIS A 521 -27.14 24.02 -3.21
C HIS A 521 -27.77 23.28 -4.41
N ARG A 522 -27.12 23.38 -5.58
CA ARG A 522 -27.52 22.68 -6.82
C ARG A 522 -26.36 22.58 -7.80
N SER A 523 -26.45 21.64 -8.74
CA SER A 523 -25.57 21.59 -9.91
C SER A 523 -25.70 22.87 -10.75
N VAL A 524 -24.59 23.32 -11.34
CA VAL A 524 -24.48 24.54 -12.15
C VAL A 524 -24.03 24.15 -13.57
N ARG A 525 -24.57 24.81 -14.61
CA ARG A 525 -24.22 24.53 -16.01
C ARG A 525 -22.79 25.03 -16.31
N PRO A 526 -22.01 24.39 -17.22
CA PRO A 526 -20.63 24.78 -17.49
C PRO A 526 -20.42 26.28 -17.81
N HIS A 527 -21.24 26.87 -18.68
CA HIS A 527 -21.16 28.29 -19.02
C HIS A 527 -21.42 29.22 -17.81
N GLU A 528 -22.35 28.86 -16.92
CA GLU A 528 -22.62 29.63 -15.69
C GLU A 528 -21.45 29.51 -14.71
N LEU A 529 -20.87 28.31 -14.57
CA LEU A 529 -19.71 28.06 -13.71
C LEU A 529 -18.45 28.81 -14.18
N VAL A 530 -18.15 28.75 -15.48
CA VAL A 530 -17.01 29.47 -16.08
C VAL A 530 -17.20 30.99 -16.00
N ALA A 531 -18.41 31.49 -16.20
CA ALA A 531 -18.72 32.91 -15.99
C ALA A 531 -18.52 33.32 -14.52
N LEU A 532 -19.00 32.51 -13.57
CA LEU A 532 -18.80 32.73 -12.13
C LEU A 532 -17.32 32.71 -11.72
N TYR A 533 -16.51 31.80 -12.27
CA TYR A 533 -15.06 31.82 -12.06
C TYR A 533 -14.41 33.10 -12.61
N ASN A 534 -14.71 33.50 -13.85
CA ASN A 534 -14.10 34.69 -14.47
C ASN A 534 -14.37 35.98 -13.68
N VAL A 535 -15.61 36.18 -13.21
CA VAL A 535 -16.01 37.40 -12.47
C VAL A 535 -15.58 37.43 -10.98
N ALA A 536 -14.93 36.37 -10.47
CA ALA A 536 -14.52 36.29 -9.08
C ALA A 536 -13.11 36.85 -8.83
N ASP A 537 -12.99 37.89 -7.99
CA ASP A 537 -11.73 38.48 -7.56
C ASP A 537 -10.82 37.47 -6.84
N VAL A 538 -11.41 36.57 -6.05
CA VAL A 538 -10.72 35.53 -5.26
C VAL A 538 -11.43 34.18 -5.38
N CYS A 539 -10.70 33.10 -5.63
CA CYS A 539 -11.18 31.73 -5.38
C CYS A 539 -10.62 31.21 -4.07
N LEU A 540 -11.48 30.64 -3.22
CA LEU A 540 -11.17 30.23 -1.86
C LEU A 540 -11.39 28.72 -1.70
N VAL A 541 -10.31 27.93 -1.77
CA VAL A 541 -10.33 26.46 -1.68
C VAL A 541 -9.83 26.03 -0.30
N THR A 542 -10.74 25.69 0.63
CA THR A 542 -10.44 25.43 2.05
C THR A 542 -10.55 23.95 2.44
N SER A 543 -10.22 23.04 1.52
CA SER A 543 -10.35 21.60 1.74
C SER A 543 -9.40 21.09 2.84
N LEU A 544 -9.93 20.32 3.80
CA LEU A 544 -9.22 19.82 4.98
C LEU A 544 -8.20 18.74 4.63
N ARG A 545 -8.56 17.90 3.64
CA ARG A 545 -7.68 17.01 2.85
C ARG A 545 -8.31 16.87 1.46
N ASP A 546 -7.51 16.89 0.41
CA ASP A 546 -7.99 16.69 -0.97
C ASP A 546 -6.91 16.02 -1.82
N GLY A 547 -7.25 14.94 -2.54
CA GLY A 547 -6.25 14.17 -3.33
C GLY A 547 -5.66 15.02 -4.46
N MET A 548 -6.54 15.62 -5.25
CA MET A 548 -6.23 16.74 -6.14
C MET A 548 -7.45 17.66 -6.19
N ASN A 549 -7.24 18.97 -6.18
CA ASN A 549 -8.33 19.94 -6.30
C ASN A 549 -8.33 20.56 -7.71
N LEU A 550 -9.19 20.05 -8.59
CA LEU A 550 -9.29 20.55 -9.97
C LEU A 550 -10.00 21.92 -10.06
N VAL A 551 -10.91 22.26 -9.14
CA VAL A 551 -11.53 23.59 -9.05
C VAL A 551 -10.49 24.72 -9.03
N SER A 552 -9.36 24.54 -8.32
CA SER A 552 -8.25 25.49 -8.31
C SER A 552 -7.55 25.65 -9.68
N HIS A 553 -7.54 24.60 -10.51
CA HIS A 553 -7.01 24.63 -11.89
C HIS A 553 -8.03 25.25 -12.86
N GLU A 554 -9.31 24.88 -12.73
CA GLU A 554 -10.44 25.43 -13.50
C GLU A 554 -10.51 26.96 -13.34
N TYR A 555 -10.48 27.45 -12.09
CA TYR A 555 -10.50 28.87 -11.79
C TYR A 555 -9.34 29.63 -12.44
N VAL A 556 -8.12 29.09 -12.35
CA VAL A 556 -6.92 29.68 -12.97
C VAL A 556 -7.10 29.77 -14.48
N MET A 557 -7.57 28.71 -15.15
CA MET A 557 -7.79 28.76 -16.60
C MET A 557 -8.91 29.74 -17.00
N CYS A 558 -9.89 29.96 -16.12
CA CYS A 558 -10.95 30.96 -16.33
C CYS A 558 -10.50 32.42 -16.10
N GLN A 559 -9.29 32.67 -15.56
CA GLN A 559 -8.73 34.04 -15.42
C GLN A 559 -7.95 34.53 -16.65
N VAL A 560 -7.72 33.69 -17.66
CA VAL A 560 -6.87 34.03 -18.84
C VAL A 560 -7.38 35.23 -19.62
N ARG A 561 -8.70 35.42 -19.68
CA ARG A 561 -9.35 36.55 -20.37
C ARG A 561 -9.78 37.60 -19.35
N GLU A 562 -9.24 38.79 -19.47
CA GLU A 562 -9.50 39.88 -18.52
C GLU A 562 -10.99 40.27 -18.45
N CYS A 563 -11.46 40.46 -17.23
CA CYS A 563 -12.79 40.98 -16.95
C CYS A 563 -12.75 42.53 -16.90
N SER A 564 -12.24 43.14 -17.98
CA SER A 564 -11.83 44.55 -18.04
C SER A 564 -12.95 45.56 -17.77
N ALA A 565 -14.21 45.15 -17.87
CA ALA A 565 -15.38 45.96 -17.48
C ALA A 565 -15.55 46.13 -15.95
N ARG A 566 -14.74 45.47 -15.12
CA ARG A 566 -14.92 45.45 -13.64
C ARG A 566 -13.63 45.37 -12.83
N ARG A 567 -12.54 44.82 -13.36
CA ARG A 567 -11.33 44.52 -12.58
C ARG A 567 -10.06 44.60 -13.41
N GLU A 568 -9.08 45.33 -12.90
CA GLU A 568 -7.70 45.30 -13.39
C GLU A 568 -7.03 43.98 -13.01
N GLY A 569 -6.48 43.27 -13.99
CA GLY A 569 -5.72 42.04 -13.81
C GLY A 569 -6.53 40.78 -13.43
N PRO A 570 -5.83 39.64 -13.29
CA PRO A 570 -6.43 38.32 -13.05
C PRO A 570 -6.85 38.09 -11.59
N GLY A 571 -7.66 37.06 -11.37
CA GLY A 571 -8.16 36.64 -10.05
C GLY A 571 -7.10 35.96 -9.18
N VAL A 572 -7.29 36.01 -7.86
CA VAL A 572 -6.33 35.48 -6.87
C VAL A 572 -6.81 34.13 -6.33
N LEU A 573 -5.93 33.13 -6.32
CA LEU A 573 -6.22 31.82 -5.74
C LEU A 573 -5.72 31.74 -4.29
N VAL A 574 -6.64 31.51 -3.35
CA VAL A 574 -6.36 31.15 -1.95
C VAL A 574 -6.64 29.65 -1.80
N LEU A 575 -5.65 28.88 -1.36
CA LEU A 575 -5.62 27.42 -1.47
C LEU A 575 -5.11 26.76 -0.17
N SER A 576 -5.88 25.81 0.34
CA SER A 576 -5.49 24.97 1.47
C SER A 576 -4.20 24.20 1.18
N GLU A 577 -3.25 24.26 2.11
CA GLU A 577 -2.02 23.47 2.06
C GLU A 577 -2.25 21.94 2.05
N PHE A 578 -3.45 21.48 2.43
CA PHE A 578 -3.81 20.06 2.51
C PHE A 578 -4.48 19.50 1.24
N ALA A 579 -4.64 20.31 0.19
CA ALA A 579 -5.02 19.84 -1.14
C ALA A 579 -3.76 19.51 -1.97
N GLY A 580 -3.75 18.39 -2.71
CA GLY A 580 -2.62 18.00 -3.56
C GLY A 580 -2.17 19.10 -4.54
N SER A 581 -3.10 19.94 -5.02
CA SER A 581 -2.82 21.10 -5.87
C SER A 581 -1.84 22.10 -5.24
N ALA A 582 -1.76 22.19 -3.92
CA ALA A 582 -0.91 23.17 -3.23
C ALA A 582 0.58 22.93 -3.46
N GLN A 583 1.01 21.67 -3.69
CA GLN A 583 2.40 21.35 -4.04
C GLN A 583 2.77 21.87 -5.44
N SER A 584 1.80 21.89 -6.37
CA SER A 584 1.97 22.31 -7.76
C SER A 584 1.74 23.82 -8.00
N LEU A 585 0.70 24.40 -7.39
CA LEU A 585 0.18 25.73 -7.68
C LEU A 585 0.90 26.83 -6.87
N SER A 586 2.20 27.01 -7.15
CA SER A 586 3.12 27.87 -6.38
C SER A 586 2.75 29.36 -6.29
N GLY A 587 1.96 29.90 -7.25
CA GLY A 587 1.51 31.29 -7.20
C GLY A 587 0.33 31.56 -6.24
N ALA A 588 -0.32 30.51 -5.73
CA ALA A 588 -1.45 30.63 -4.82
C ALA A 588 -1.03 31.18 -3.45
N ILE A 589 -1.97 31.81 -2.75
CA ILE A 589 -1.82 32.11 -1.32
C ILE A 589 -2.18 30.82 -0.56
N ARG A 590 -1.18 30.16 0.03
CA ARG A 590 -1.41 28.99 0.88
C ARG A 590 -2.00 29.43 2.22
N VAL A 591 -2.98 28.68 2.71
CA VAL A 591 -3.61 28.88 4.03
C VAL A 591 -3.79 27.55 4.75
N ASN A 592 -3.79 27.57 6.08
CA ASN A 592 -4.20 26.42 6.87
C ASN A 592 -5.70 26.52 7.20
N PRO A 593 -6.58 25.60 6.71
CA PRO A 593 -8.02 25.74 6.85
C PRO A 593 -8.55 25.59 8.28
N TRP A 594 -7.74 25.12 9.23
CA TRP A 594 -8.09 25.08 10.66
C TRP A 594 -7.87 26.44 11.35
N ASN A 595 -7.11 27.35 10.74
CA ASN A 595 -6.87 28.69 11.24
C ASN A 595 -7.76 29.73 10.52
N THR A 596 -8.93 30.02 11.10
CA THR A 596 -9.88 30.99 10.54
C THR A 596 -9.40 32.44 10.57
N ASN A 597 -8.42 32.78 11.43
CA ASN A 597 -7.77 34.10 11.40
C ASN A 597 -6.80 34.22 10.21
N ASP A 598 -6.05 33.16 9.92
CA ASP A 598 -5.14 33.10 8.76
C ASP A 598 -5.91 33.24 7.45
N ILE A 599 -6.98 32.45 7.24
CA ILE A 599 -7.85 32.59 6.05
C ILE A 599 -8.41 34.02 5.95
N ALA A 600 -8.91 34.60 7.04
CA ALA A 600 -9.46 35.96 7.02
C ALA A 600 -8.40 37.03 6.70
N THR A 601 -7.15 36.84 7.15
CA THR A 601 -6.02 37.73 6.86
C THR A 601 -5.56 37.58 5.40
N ALA A 602 -5.50 36.33 4.92
CA ALA A 602 -5.22 36.01 3.52
C ALA A 602 -6.28 36.57 2.57
N LEU A 603 -7.54 36.69 3.00
CA LEU A 603 -8.62 37.34 2.22
C LEU A 603 -8.44 38.86 2.12
N ASP A 604 -8.11 39.56 3.20
CA ASP A 604 -7.78 40.99 3.13
C ASP A 604 -6.58 41.24 2.20
N TYR A 605 -5.49 40.47 2.39
CA TYR A 605 -4.32 40.54 1.52
C TYR A 605 -4.66 40.25 0.05
N ALA A 606 -5.41 39.17 -0.24
CA ALA A 606 -5.81 38.82 -1.61
C ALA A 606 -6.67 39.89 -2.30
N LEU A 607 -7.53 40.58 -1.55
CA LEU A 607 -8.39 41.65 -2.07
C LEU A 607 -7.64 42.97 -2.27
N ASN A 608 -6.55 43.20 -1.53
CA ASN A 608 -5.73 44.41 -1.58
C ASN A 608 -4.46 44.27 -2.46
N LEU A 609 -4.20 43.10 -3.07
CA LEU A 609 -3.07 42.87 -3.98
C LEU A 609 -3.08 43.80 -5.20
N LEU A 610 -1.91 44.36 -5.54
CA LEU A 610 -1.70 45.21 -6.72
C LEU A 610 -1.82 44.40 -8.03
N PRO A 611 -2.30 44.99 -9.15
CA PRO A 611 -2.46 44.29 -10.42
C PRO A 611 -1.24 43.47 -10.87
N LYS A 612 -0.04 44.07 -10.81
CA LYS A 612 1.23 43.42 -11.17
C LYS A 612 1.54 42.15 -10.37
N ASP A 613 1.22 42.14 -9.06
CA ASP A 613 1.43 40.97 -8.21
C ASP A 613 0.42 39.87 -8.53
N ARG A 614 -0.81 40.25 -8.90
CA ARG A 614 -1.87 39.33 -9.35
C ARG A 614 -1.49 38.70 -10.68
N GLU A 615 -1.02 39.50 -11.64
CA GLU A 615 -0.48 39.06 -12.94
C GLU A 615 0.68 38.08 -12.76
N TYR A 616 1.67 38.42 -11.93
CA TYR A 616 2.82 37.55 -11.65
C TYR A 616 2.41 36.21 -11.03
N ARG A 617 1.55 36.23 -10.00
CA ARG A 617 0.99 35.01 -9.38
C ARG A 617 0.21 34.18 -10.39
N HIS A 618 -0.69 34.81 -11.16
CA HIS A 618 -1.51 34.14 -12.16
C HIS A 618 -0.67 33.54 -13.30
N MET A 619 0.33 34.24 -13.83
CA MET A 619 1.21 33.72 -14.89
C MET A 619 1.94 32.45 -14.45
N ASN A 620 2.44 32.41 -13.21
CA ASN A 620 3.10 31.22 -12.66
C ASN A 620 2.11 30.04 -12.49
N LEU A 621 0.88 30.30 -12.02
CA LEU A 621 -0.18 29.30 -11.95
C LEU A 621 -0.57 28.79 -13.35
N LEU A 622 -0.80 29.70 -14.30
CA LEU A 622 -1.23 29.38 -15.66
C LEU A 622 -0.18 28.58 -16.43
N ARG A 623 1.11 28.88 -16.24
CA ARG A 623 2.22 28.10 -16.82
C ARG A 623 2.12 26.63 -16.39
N TYR A 624 1.90 26.37 -15.10
CA TYR A 624 1.71 25.00 -14.60
C TYR A 624 0.46 24.35 -15.20
N VAL A 625 -0.71 25.00 -15.07
CA VAL A 625 -2.01 24.46 -15.52
C VAL A 625 -2.05 24.14 -17.02
N LYS A 626 -1.39 24.93 -17.87
CA LYS A 626 -1.31 24.68 -19.32
C LYS A 626 -0.35 23.54 -19.71
N THR A 627 0.74 23.37 -18.97
CA THR A 627 1.76 22.34 -19.27
C THR A 627 1.39 20.98 -18.69
N HIS A 628 0.95 20.95 -17.43
CA HIS A 628 0.55 19.74 -16.72
C HIS A 628 -0.95 19.48 -16.93
N SER A 629 -1.34 19.35 -18.20
CA SER A 629 -2.71 19.02 -18.59
C SER A 629 -3.09 17.60 -18.19
N ALA A 630 -4.38 17.31 -18.21
CA ALA A 630 -4.89 15.97 -17.96
C ALA A 630 -4.48 14.95 -19.05
N SER A 631 -4.31 15.39 -20.30
CA SER A 631 -3.71 14.56 -21.35
C SER A 631 -2.24 14.25 -21.04
N PHE A 632 -1.46 15.24 -20.59
CA PHE A 632 -0.07 15.03 -20.17
C PHE A 632 0.05 14.02 -19.00
N TRP A 633 -0.83 14.12 -18.01
CA TRP A 633 -0.92 13.16 -16.88
C TRP A 633 -1.03 11.71 -17.37
N GLY A 634 -2.03 11.41 -18.20
CA GLY A 634 -2.28 10.04 -18.64
C GLY A 634 -1.29 9.54 -19.70
N LYS A 635 -0.77 10.42 -20.57
CA LYS A 635 0.32 10.07 -21.49
C LYS A 635 1.58 9.67 -20.71
N SER A 636 2.00 10.48 -19.75
CA SER A 636 3.16 10.16 -18.89
C SER A 636 2.99 8.83 -18.15
N PHE A 637 1.79 8.58 -17.63
CA PHE A 637 1.46 7.32 -16.95
C PHE A 637 1.55 6.09 -17.89
N LEU A 638 1.04 6.20 -19.11
CA LEU A 638 1.06 5.11 -20.10
C LEU A 638 2.47 4.88 -20.68
N THR A 639 3.26 5.94 -20.90
CA THR A 639 4.66 5.82 -21.33
C THR A 639 5.50 5.13 -20.25
N ASP A 640 5.34 5.49 -18.97
CA ASP A 640 6.02 4.80 -17.87
C ASP A 640 5.60 3.33 -17.79
N LEU A 641 4.30 3.02 -17.91
CA LEU A 641 3.78 1.66 -17.92
C LEU A 641 4.43 0.81 -19.02
N GLU A 642 4.48 1.32 -20.25
CA GLU A 642 5.12 0.61 -21.37
C GLU A 642 6.63 0.44 -21.18
N TYR A 643 7.31 1.43 -20.60
CA TYR A 643 8.73 1.32 -20.25
C TYR A 643 8.99 0.24 -19.19
N LYS A 644 8.14 0.11 -18.16
CA LYS A 644 8.27 -0.98 -17.15
C LYS A 644 8.01 -2.36 -17.75
N VAL A 645 7.05 -2.47 -18.67
CA VAL A 645 6.71 -3.75 -19.33
C VAL A 645 7.80 -4.19 -20.32
N THR A 646 8.41 -3.26 -21.06
CA THR A 646 9.48 -3.56 -22.04
C THR A 646 10.86 -3.79 -21.40
N ARG A 647 11.08 -3.31 -20.17
CA ARG A 647 12.30 -3.57 -19.38
C ARG A 647 11.95 -4.22 -18.03
N PRO A 648 11.61 -5.52 -18.00
CA PRO A 648 11.59 -6.28 -16.74
C PRO A 648 12.96 -6.15 -16.05
N ILE A 649 12.96 -5.97 -14.73
CA ILE A 649 14.20 -5.74 -13.96
C ILE A 649 15.09 -6.98 -14.09
N SER A 650 16.20 -6.82 -14.80
CA SER A 650 17.05 -7.92 -15.27
C SER A 650 17.84 -8.59 -14.13
N GLY A 651 17.17 -9.50 -13.42
CA GLY A 651 17.83 -10.66 -12.84
C GLY A 651 17.57 -11.86 -13.73
N THR A 652 18.62 -12.50 -14.26
CA THR A 652 18.43 -13.72 -15.05
C THR A 652 17.82 -14.81 -14.18
N LYS A 653 16.66 -15.30 -14.58
CA LYS A 653 15.90 -16.33 -13.86
C LYS A 653 16.74 -17.61 -13.78
N LEU A 654 17.30 -17.88 -12.61
CA LEU A 654 18.25 -18.98 -12.37
C LEU A 654 17.65 -20.32 -12.83
N SER A 655 18.43 -21.10 -13.58
CA SER A 655 18.06 -22.46 -13.97
C SER A 655 18.44 -23.47 -12.89
N LYS A 656 17.72 -24.58 -12.80
CA LYS A 656 18.09 -25.67 -11.88
C LYS A 656 19.31 -26.39 -12.47
N LEU A 657 20.32 -26.67 -11.66
CA LEU A 657 21.58 -27.27 -12.10
C LEU A 657 21.34 -28.64 -12.78
N PRO A 658 21.85 -28.89 -14.00
CA PRO A 658 21.78 -30.20 -14.64
C PRO A 658 22.72 -31.19 -13.95
N PHE A 659 22.18 -31.96 -13.01
CA PHE A 659 22.94 -32.85 -12.10
C PHE A 659 23.80 -33.87 -12.84
N GLU A 660 23.29 -34.48 -13.92
CA GLU A 660 24.07 -35.47 -14.67
C GLU A 660 25.26 -34.85 -15.41
N ASP A 661 25.10 -33.65 -15.97
CA ASP A 661 26.09 -33.07 -16.88
C ASP A 661 27.29 -32.51 -16.13
N ILE A 662 27.08 -31.97 -14.93
CA ILE A 662 28.18 -31.61 -14.03
C ILE A 662 28.93 -32.86 -13.52
N VAL A 663 28.25 -33.98 -13.26
CA VAL A 663 28.92 -35.24 -12.86
C VAL A 663 29.72 -35.84 -14.02
N LYS A 664 29.19 -35.79 -15.26
CA LYS A 664 29.93 -36.20 -16.48
C LYS A 664 31.16 -35.32 -16.72
N SER A 665 31.02 -33.99 -16.62
CA SER A 665 32.12 -33.03 -16.78
C SER A 665 33.21 -33.22 -15.70
N TYR A 666 32.81 -33.38 -14.44
CA TYR A 666 33.73 -33.68 -13.34
C TYR A 666 34.52 -34.97 -13.57
N ALA A 667 33.86 -36.04 -14.02
CA ALA A 667 34.53 -37.32 -14.31
C ALA A 667 35.51 -37.28 -15.51
N GLN A 668 35.44 -36.25 -16.35
CA GLN A 668 36.28 -36.06 -17.55
C GLN A 668 37.43 -35.05 -17.34
N THR A 669 37.49 -34.40 -16.17
CA THR A 669 38.43 -33.31 -15.86
C THR A 669 39.50 -33.72 -14.85
N SER A 670 40.58 -32.95 -14.76
CA SER A 670 41.87 -33.38 -14.19
C SER A 670 42.55 -32.38 -13.24
N ASN A 671 42.23 -31.09 -13.34
CA ASN A 671 42.69 -30.03 -12.43
C ASN A 671 41.47 -29.21 -11.95
N ARG A 672 40.82 -29.70 -10.88
CA ARG A 672 39.48 -29.26 -10.47
C ARG A 672 39.54 -28.36 -9.24
N LEU A 673 38.95 -27.17 -9.35
CA LEU A 673 38.83 -26.21 -8.24
C LEU A 673 37.39 -26.17 -7.70
N ILE A 674 37.22 -26.46 -6.41
CA ILE A 674 35.91 -26.49 -5.74
C ILE A 674 35.90 -25.44 -4.62
N LEU A 675 34.99 -24.48 -4.71
CA LEU A 675 34.83 -23.37 -3.77
C LEU A 675 33.47 -23.47 -3.07
N LEU A 676 33.46 -23.52 -1.74
CA LEU A 676 32.25 -23.76 -0.94
C LEU A 676 32.14 -22.72 0.19
N ASN A 677 31.11 -21.88 0.19
CA ASN A 677 30.73 -21.13 1.39
C ASN A 677 30.11 -22.10 2.41
N VAL A 678 30.60 -22.12 3.65
CA VAL A 678 30.13 -23.07 4.67
C VAL A 678 28.93 -22.54 5.46
N ASP A 679 28.77 -21.22 5.57
CA ASP A 679 27.96 -20.54 6.60
C ASP A 679 26.48 -20.93 6.57
N ASN A 680 25.90 -21.07 5.37
CA ASN A 680 24.51 -21.48 5.17
C ASN A 680 24.35 -22.84 4.44
N ILE A 681 25.44 -23.45 3.97
CA ILE A 681 25.40 -24.63 3.08
C ILE A 681 25.65 -25.94 3.84
N LEU A 682 26.65 -26.00 4.73
CA LEU A 682 26.92 -27.20 5.55
C LEU A 682 26.30 -27.11 6.96
N MET A 683 25.83 -25.92 7.32
CA MET A 683 25.00 -25.68 8.50
C MET A 683 23.54 -26.08 8.23
N GLY A 684 22.85 -26.57 9.27
CA GLY A 684 21.42 -26.81 9.18
C GLY A 684 20.66 -25.48 9.18
N GLY A 685 19.72 -25.30 8.26
CA GLY A 685 18.93 -24.07 8.11
C GLY A 685 18.07 -23.76 9.34
N GLY A 686 18.66 -23.06 10.31
CA GLY A 686 17.94 -22.20 11.26
C GLY A 686 17.63 -20.84 10.62
N THR A 687 16.99 -19.95 11.37
CA THR A 687 16.82 -18.56 10.93
C THR A 687 18.18 -17.84 10.87
N PRO A 688 18.41 -16.98 9.86
CA PRO A 688 19.73 -16.37 9.63
C PRO A 688 20.21 -15.46 10.79
N GLN A 689 19.31 -15.02 11.67
CA GLN A 689 19.68 -14.30 12.90
C GLN A 689 20.40 -15.17 13.96
N ARG A 690 20.39 -16.52 13.87
CA ARG A 690 20.83 -17.42 14.96
C ARG A 690 22.01 -18.34 14.67
N THR A 691 22.66 -18.23 13.51
CA THR A 691 23.66 -19.21 13.01
C THR A 691 25.05 -19.11 13.64
N THR A 692 25.35 -18.13 14.49
CA THR A 692 26.72 -17.71 14.85
C THR A 692 27.66 -18.76 15.48
N MET A 693 27.14 -19.89 15.99
CA MET A 693 27.93 -20.90 16.72
C MET A 693 27.62 -22.37 16.37
N THR A 694 26.71 -22.67 15.42
CA THR A 694 26.34 -24.07 15.11
C THR A 694 27.44 -24.78 14.30
N PRO A 695 27.94 -25.97 14.69
CA PRO A 695 28.97 -26.67 13.92
C PRO A 695 28.41 -27.41 12.68
N PRO A 696 29.23 -27.68 11.64
CA PRO A 696 28.77 -28.34 10.41
C PRO A 696 28.20 -29.73 10.65
N LYS A 697 27.12 -30.07 9.93
CA LYS A 697 26.50 -31.41 9.98
C LYS A 697 27.57 -32.50 9.72
N PRO A 698 27.55 -33.65 10.44
CA PRO A 698 28.48 -34.76 10.18
C PRO A 698 28.46 -35.26 8.73
N ALA A 699 27.31 -35.16 8.06
CA ALA A 699 27.15 -35.45 6.64
C ALA A 699 27.95 -34.53 5.72
N GLY A 700 28.15 -33.26 6.08
CA GLY A 700 28.97 -32.32 5.31
C GLY A 700 30.47 -32.55 5.49
N LYS A 701 30.91 -32.84 6.73
CA LYS A 701 32.33 -33.13 7.03
C LYS A 701 32.86 -34.33 6.24
N ARG A 702 32.15 -35.46 6.28
CA ARG A 702 32.50 -36.68 5.50
C ARG A 702 32.61 -36.44 4.00
N VAL A 703 31.86 -35.48 3.47
CA VAL A 703 31.85 -35.15 2.04
C VAL A 703 33.05 -34.26 1.68
N LEU A 704 33.42 -33.30 2.54
CA LEU A 704 34.69 -32.56 2.39
C LEU A 704 35.89 -33.52 2.47
N GLU A 705 35.90 -34.41 3.47
CA GLU A 705 36.95 -35.41 3.70
C GLU A 705 37.14 -36.36 2.49
N ALA A 706 36.04 -36.69 1.78
CA ALA A 706 36.04 -37.52 0.58
C ALA A 706 36.46 -36.74 -0.68
N LEU A 707 35.98 -35.51 -0.89
CA LEU A 707 36.41 -34.66 -2.02
C LEU A 707 37.90 -34.29 -1.94
N CYS A 708 38.47 -34.24 -0.74
CA CYS A 708 39.91 -34.04 -0.52
C CYS A 708 40.73 -35.35 -0.52
N ALA A 709 40.10 -36.51 -0.75
CA ALA A 709 40.79 -37.78 -0.94
C ALA A 709 41.22 -38.00 -2.40
N ASP A 710 40.51 -37.39 -3.35
CA ASP A 710 40.94 -37.31 -4.74
C ASP A 710 42.07 -36.25 -4.89
N PRO A 711 43.28 -36.62 -5.37
CA PRO A 711 44.39 -35.69 -5.55
C PRO A 711 44.20 -34.66 -6.67
N GLN A 712 43.20 -34.84 -7.56
CA GLN A 712 42.78 -33.83 -8.54
C GLN A 712 41.89 -32.74 -7.90
N ASN A 713 41.36 -33.03 -6.71
CA ASN A 713 40.65 -32.17 -5.76
C ASN A 713 41.48 -31.02 -5.15
N THR A 714 41.41 -29.79 -5.70
CA THR A 714 41.66 -28.58 -4.90
C THR A 714 40.36 -28.04 -4.32
N VAL A 715 40.20 -28.08 -2.99
CA VAL A 715 38.98 -27.67 -2.28
C VAL A 715 39.25 -26.51 -1.33
N PHE A 716 38.50 -25.41 -1.49
CA PHE A 716 38.53 -24.25 -0.60
C PHE A 716 37.16 -23.99 0.06
N VAL A 717 37.20 -23.76 1.37
CA VAL A 717 36.08 -23.33 2.21
C VAL A 717 36.17 -21.82 2.43
N PHE A 718 35.10 -21.10 2.09
CA PHE A 718 34.91 -19.69 2.46
C PHE A 718 33.94 -19.58 3.64
N SER A 719 34.15 -18.57 4.49
CA SER A 719 33.26 -18.27 5.61
C SER A 719 33.47 -16.84 6.12
N ALA A 720 32.40 -16.24 6.67
CA ALA A 720 32.45 -14.99 7.43
C ALA A 720 32.74 -15.20 8.93
N HIS A 721 32.94 -16.44 9.40
CA HIS A 721 33.35 -16.75 10.77
C HIS A 721 34.85 -16.51 11.01
N VAL A 722 35.20 -16.36 12.29
CA VAL A 722 36.57 -16.13 12.77
C VAL A 722 37.45 -17.38 12.67
N GLN A 723 38.76 -17.18 12.54
CA GLN A 723 39.78 -18.23 12.35
C GLN A 723 39.70 -19.38 13.37
N SER A 724 39.51 -19.07 14.66
CA SER A 724 39.46 -20.05 15.75
C SER A 724 38.27 -21.01 15.65
N VAL A 725 37.11 -20.49 15.22
CA VAL A 725 35.89 -21.28 15.01
C VAL A 725 36.08 -22.23 13.84
N LEU A 726 36.59 -21.76 12.70
CA LEU A 726 36.82 -22.59 11.52
C LEU A 726 37.87 -23.67 11.76
N THR A 727 38.95 -23.36 12.48
CA THR A 727 39.98 -24.33 12.89
C THR A 727 39.38 -25.44 13.76
N SER A 728 38.37 -25.14 14.59
CA SER A 728 37.66 -26.16 15.37
C SER A 728 36.77 -27.07 14.51
N TRP A 729 36.20 -26.52 13.42
CA TRP A 729 35.21 -27.17 12.57
C TRP A 729 35.84 -28.03 11.47
N VAL A 730 36.84 -27.52 10.76
CA VAL A 730 37.51 -28.18 9.62
C VAL A 730 38.95 -28.49 10.03
N ARG A 731 39.18 -29.72 10.47
CA ARG A 731 40.49 -30.17 11.00
C ARG A 731 41.40 -30.83 9.95
N ASP A 732 40.86 -31.14 8.77
CA ASP A 732 41.61 -31.77 7.69
C ASP A 732 42.69 -30.80 7.15
N PRO A 733 43.98 -31.16 7.12
CA PRO A 733 45.03 -30.30 6.58
C PRO A 733 44.95 -30.13 5.05
N ARG A 734 44.17 -30.96 4.34
CA ARG A 734 44.02 -30.91 2.88
C ARG A 734 43.03 -29.84 2.39
N VAL A 735 42.13 -29.36 3.27
CA VAL A 735 41.13 -28.33 2.92
C VAL A 735 41.74 -26.94 3.02
N GLY A 736 41.68 -26.14 1.94
CA GLY A 736 41.98 -24.71 2.01
C GLY A 736 40.88 -23.97 2.77
N ILE A 737 41.22 -23.03 3.65
CA ILE A 737 40.23 -22.30 4.47
C ILE A 737 40.46 -20.78 4.34
N VAL A 738 39.40 -20.04 4.03
CA VAL A 738 39.35 -18.59 4.00
C VAL A 738 38.38 -18.10 5.07
N ALA A 739 38.91 -17.43 6.10
CA ALA A 739 38.15 -16.89 7.22
C ALA A 739 37.83 -15.40 7.05
N GLU A 740 36.85 -14.92 7.80
CA GLU A 740 36.38 -13.53 7.81
C GLU A 740 36.23 -12.90 6.41
N SER A 741 35.65 -13.64 5.46
CA SER A 741 35.40 -13.18 4.09
C SER A 741 36.64 -12.75 3.28
N GLY A 742 37.84 -13.19 3.68
CA GLY A 742 39.07 -12.98 2.90
C GLY A 742 40.29 -12.45 3.66
N TYR A 743 40.19 -12.21 4.97
CA TYR A 743 41.29 -11.63 5.74
C TYR A 743 42.38 -12.65 6.14
N TYR A 744 41.97 -13.86 6.52
CA TYR A 744 42.87 -14.98 6.79
C TYR A 744 42.69 -16.07 5.74
N CYS A 745 43.80 -16.58 5.19
CA CYS A 745 43.82 -17.76 4.32
C CYS A 745 44.74 -18.84 4.90
N ARG A 746 44.33 -20.11 4.82
CA ARG A 746 45.19 -21.28 5.08
C ARG A 746 45.16 -22.16 3.84
N PHE A 747 46.30 -22.30 3.17
CA PHE A 747 46.41 -23.15 1.98
C PHE A 747 46.36 -24.65 2.34
N PRO A 748 45.94 -25.52 1.41
CA PRO A 748 46.09 -26.97 1.55
C PRO A 748 47.52 -27.37 1.90
N LYS A 749 47.67 -28.32 2.84
CA LYS A 749 48.93 -28.95 3.27
C LYS A 749 49.96 -28.01 3.96
N SER A 750 49.89 -26.68 3.81
CA SER A 750 50.84 -25.75 4.44
C SER A 750 50.72 -25.69 5.96
N GLY A 751 49.50 -25.85 6.50
CA GLY A 751 49.20 -25.72 7.94
C GLY A 751 49.17 -24.28 8.45
N GLU A 752 50.01 -23.41 7.91
CA GLU A 752 50.17 -22.01 8.32
C GLU A 752 49.06 -21.08 7.80
N TRP A 753 48.62 -20.15 8.67
CA TRP A 753 47.64 -19.12 8.34
C TRP A 753 48.33 -17.83 7.89
N HIS A 754 47.91 -17.33 6.74
CA HIS A 754 48.41 -16.12 6.11
C HIS A 754 47.39 -14.99 6.25
N THR A 755 47.83 -13.80 6.65
CA THR A 755 47.01 -12.58 6.70
C THR A 755 47.15 -11.78 5.40
N LEU A 756 46.04 -11.31 4.86
CA LEU A 756 45.99 -10.46 3.67
C LEU A 756 45.12 -9.22 3.96
N PRO A 757 45.69 -8.03 4.20
CA PRO A 757 47.12 -7.65 4.12
C PRO A 757 48.01 -8.13 5.30
N GLU A 758 49.32 -7.95 5.15
CA GLU A 758 50.34 -8.34 6.15
C GLU A 758 50.43 -7.37 7.34
N GLU A 759 50.24 -6.07 7.13
CA GLU A 759 50.16 -5.06 8.21
C GLU A 759 48.85 -4.27 8.09
N VAL A 760 48.10 -4.17 9.20
CA VAL A 760 46.86 -3.38 9.28
C VAL A 760 46.72 -2.73 10.66
N ASP A 761 46.50 -1.42 10.68
CA ASP A 761 46.09 -0.73 11.92
C ASP A 761 44.64 -1.06 12.28
N LEU A 762 44.43 -1.52 13.52
CA LEU A 762 43.12 -1.83 14.09
C LEU A 762 42.57 -0.70 14.99
N SER A 763 43.27 0.45 15.08
CA SER A 763 42.87 1.59 15.91
C SER A 763 41.47 2.12 15.58
N TRP A 764 41.04 2.03 14.32
CA TRP A 764 39.73 2.47 13.84
C TRP A 764 38.55 1.89 14.62
N LYS A 765 38.69 0.68 15.19
CA LYS A 765 37.64 0.07 16.04
C LYS A 765 37.34 0.91 17.28
N LYS A 766 38.29 1.72 17.76
CA LYS A 766 38.09 2.68 18.86
C LYS A 766 37.20 3.86 18.46
N VAL A 767 37.13 4.19 17.17
CA VAL A 767 36.26 5.25 16.61
C VAL A 767 34.88 4.69 16.26
N VAL A 768 34.83 3.50 15.63
CA VAL A 768 33.57 2.87 15.21
C VAL A 768 32.76 2.32 16.38
N ARG A 769 33.40 1.75 17.40
CA ARG A 769 32.70 1.11 18.51
C ARG A 769 31.77 2.07 19.28
N PRO A 770 32.18 3.29 19.69
CA PRO A 770 31.28 4.24 20.35
C PRO A 770 30.04 4.59 19.51
N ILE A 771 30.20 4.75 18.20
CA ILE A 771 29.08 5.07 17.29
C ILE A 771 28.09 3.89 17.24
N MET A 772 28.58 2.67 16.99
CA MET A 772 27.72 1.47 17.01
C MET A 772 27.07 1.24 18.39
N GLN A 773 27.79 1.50 19.47
CA GLN A 773 27.32 1.37 20.86
C GLN A 773 26.13 2.31 21.14
N TYR A 774 26.24 3.59 20.77
CA TYR A 774 25.16 4.58 20.88
C TYR A 774 23.88 4.15 20.14
N PHE A 775 24.02 3.59 18.94
CA PHE A 775 22.89 3.05 18.19
C PHE A 775 22.36 1.72 18.74
N THR A 776 23.19 0.90 19.39
CA THR A 776 22.71 -0.30 20.09
C THR A 776 21.87 0.05 21.30
N GLU A 777 22.34 0.96 22.16
CA GLU A 777 21.67 1.31 23.43
C GLU A 777 20.28 1.92 23.22
N ARG A 778 20.08 2.65 22.12
CA ARG A 778 18.79 3.21 21.71
C ARG A 778 17.90 2.28 20.89
N THR A 779 18.37 1.08 20.49
CA THR A 779 17.65 0.18 19.57
C THR A 779 17.47 -1.22 20.18
N PRO A 780 16.37 -1.46 20.92
CA PRO A 780 16.06 -2.76 21.52
C PRO A 780 16.01 -3.88 20.48
N GLY A 781 16.72 -4.99 20.74
CA GLY A 781 16.86 -6.12 19.81
C GLY A 781 18.06 -6.01 18.85
N SER A 782 18.89 -4.97 18.97
CA SER A 782 20.15 -4.86 18.21
C SER A 782 21.36 -5.38 19.00
N ARG A 783 22.46 -5.71 18.31
CA ARG A 783 23.71 -6.20 18.91
C ARG A 783 24.93 -5.88 18.05
N ILE A 784 26.11 -5.79 18.66
CA ILE A 784 27.40 -5.64 17.97
C ILE A 784 28.14 -6.98 17.98
N GLU A 785 28.64 -7.39 16.82
CA GLU A 785 29.60 -8.48 16.64
C GLU A 785 30.94 -7.85 16.21
N ILE A 786 32.04 -8.23 16.88
CA ILE A 786 33.38 -7.69 16.63
C ILE A 786 34.25 -8.83 16.10
N LYS A 787 34.92 -8.60 14.96
CA LYS A 787 35.85 -9.51 14.28
C LYS A 787 37.22 -8.84 14.13
N ASP A 788 38.20 -9.53 13.56
CA ASP A 788 39.53 -8.94 13.38
C ASP A 788 39.58 -7.99 12.18
N SER A 789 38.93 -8.35 11.07
CA SER A 789 38.78 -7.54 9.85
C SER A 789 37.65 -6.51 9.87
N SER A 790 36.66 -6.67 10.76
CA SER A 790 35.34 -6.03 10.62
C SER A 790 34.57 -5.86 11.95
N MET A 791 33.58 -4.98 11.93
CA MET A 791 32.57 -4.81 12.99
C MET A 791 31.18 -4.81 12.36
N ILE A 792 30.23 -5.53 12.98
CA ILE A 792 28.88 -5.73 12.44
C ILE A 792 27.84 -5.35 13.48
N TRP A 793 26.98 -4.39 13.16
CA TRP A 793 25.80 -4.06 13.93
C TRP A 793 24.59 -4.80 13.35
N HIS A 794 24.04 -5.77 14.09
CA HIS A 794 22.85 -6.52 13.70
C HIS A 794 21.61 -5.86 14.29
N TYR A 795 20.56 -5.72 13.47
CA TYR A 795 19.25 -5.20 13.89
C TYR A 795 18.08 -6.13 13.51
N GLY A 796 18.36 -7.38 13.13
CA GLY A 796 17.36 -8.36 12.68
C GLY A 796 16.37 -8.89 13.72
N GLU A 797 16.45 -8.44 14.98
CA GLU A 797 15.53 -8.74 16.08
C GLU A 797 14.88 -7.45 16.65
N THR A 798 15.01 -6.32 15.94
CA THR A 798 14.42 -5.01 16.27
C THR A 798 13.06 -4.81 15.56
N ASP A 799 12.37 -3.69 15.81
CA ASP A 799 11.16 -3.35 15.05
C ASP A 799 11.43 -3.14 13.55
N SER A 800 10.49 -3.65 12.74
CA SER A 800 10.40 -3.60 11.28
C SER A 800 10.60 -2.24 10.62
N ILE A 801 10.36 -1.13 11.32
CA ILE A 801 10.52 0.23 10.82
C ILE A 801 11.70 0.91 11.53
N PHE A 802 11.74 0.83 12.87
CA PHE A 802 12.74 1.54 13.67
C PHE A 802 14.17 1.04 13.43
N GLY A 803 14.38 -0.28 13.33
CA GLY A 803 15.69 -0.87 13.02
C GLY A 803 16.27 -0.37 11.69
N PRO A 804 15.56 -0.52 10.56
CA PRO A 804 15.97 0.02 9.26
C PRO A 804 16.07 1.55 9.17
N MET A 805 15.53 2.31 10.14
CA MET A 805 15.77 3.75 10.27
C MET A 805 17.09 4.00 11.01
N GLN A 806 17.27 3.44 12.21
CA GLN A 806 18.53 3.58 12.95
C GLN A 806 19.75 3.02 12.18
N ALA A 807 19.55 2.02 11.31
CA ALA A 807 20.56 1.54 10.38
C ALA A 807 21.04 2.60 9.37
N ARG A 808 20.17 3.49 8.89
CA ARG A 808 20.52 4.59 7.96
C ARG A 808 21.16 5.76 8.68
N ASP A 809 20.62 6.12 9.85
CA ASP A 809 21.17 7.16 10.71
C ASP A 809 22.60 6.77 11.15
N MET A 810 22.83 5.47 11.44
CA MET A 810 24.17 4.90 11.64
C MET A 810 25.02 4.97 10.38
N LEU A 811 24.49 4.55 9.22
CA LEU A 811 25.25 4.51 7.96
C LEU A 811 25.85 5.89 7.64
N LEU A 812 25.01 6.93 7.63
CA LEU A 812 25.44 8.31 7.34
C LEU A 812 26.48 8.82 8.33
N ASN A 813 26.32 8.53 9.62
CA ASN A 813 27.25 8.95 10.68
C ASN A 813 28.61 8.21 10.57
N LEU A 814 28.59 6.92 10.21
CA LEU A 814 29.82 6.16 9.94
C LEU A 814 30.49 6.60 8.63
N GLU A 815 29.74 6.89 7.57
CA GLU A 815 30.29 7.37 6.29
C GLU A 815 30.99 8.73 6.44
N ASP A 816 30.38 9.66 7.21
CA ASP A 816 30.97 10.98 7.49
C ASP A 816 32.24 10.87 8.36
N VAL A 817 32.19 10.13 9.48
CA VAL A 817 33.33 9.99 10.40
C VAL A 817 34.49 9.18 9.80
N LEU A 818 34.23 8.21 8.93
CA LEU A 818 35.24 7.30 8.38
C LEU A 818 35.75 7.72 6.99
N CYS A 819 35.28 8.84 6.42
CA CYS A 819 35.57 9.26 5.05
C CYS A 819 37.06 9.37 4.66
N ASN A 820 37.96 9.54 5.64
CA ASN A 820 39.41 9.65 5.46
C ASN A 820 40.18 8.38 5.88
N LEU A 821 39.50 7.28 6.21
CA LEU A 821 40.10 6.01 6.62
C LEU A 821 39.94 4.93 5.53
N PRO A 822 40.84 3.92 5.46
CA PRO A 822 40.76 2.83 4.50
C PRO A 822 39.70 1.79 4.91
N LEU A 823 38.44 2.22 4.98
CA LEU A 823 37.30 1.46 5.48
C LEU A 823 36.14 1.52 4.49
N GLU A 824 35.39 0.43 4.40
CA GLU A 824 34.12 0.34 3.68
C GLU A 824 33.00 0.17 4.71
N VAL A 825 32.02 1.06 4.68
CA VAL A 825 30.74 0.89 5.38
C VAL A 825 29.75 0.29 4.39
N LEU A 826 29.11 -0.83 4.76
CA LEU A 826 28.25 -1.61 3.88
C LEU A 826 26.89 -1.88 4.55
N PRO A 827 25.78 -1.39 3.98
CA PRO A 827 24.45 -1.80 4.40
C PRO A 827 24.16 -3.23 3.90
N GLY A 828 23.62 -4.08 4.77
CA GLY A 828 23.22 -5.45 4.46
C GLY A 828 21.82 -5.78 4.98
N PRO A 829 21.25 -6.94 4.61
CA PRO A 829 19.96 -7.37 5.13
C PRO A 829 20.05 -7.55 6.65
N ASN A 830 19.30 -6.71 7.39
CA ASN A 830 19.24 -6.70 8.85
C ASN A 830 20.57 -6.45 9.59
N ARG A 831 21.58 -5.87 8.91
CA ARG A 831 22.90 -5.57 9.48
C ARG A 831 23.61 -4.39 8.80
N VAL A 832 24.43 -3.65 9.54
CA VAL A 832 25.41 -2.69 9.01
C VAL A 832 26.81 -3.23 9.29
N ILE A 833 27.68 -3.27 8.29
CA ILE A 833 29.03 -3.83 8.37
C ILE A 833 30.04 -2.71 8.13
N VAL A 834 31.02 -2.55 9.01
CA VAL A 834 32.26 -1.80 8.73
C VAL A 834 33.38 -2.81 8.55
N ARG A 835 34.13 -2.70 7.45
CA ARG A 835 35.31 -3.54 7.17
C ARG A 835 36.46 -2.72 6.61
N LEU A 836 37.65 -3.29 6.59
CA LEU A 836 38.80 -2.72 5.90
C LEU A 836 38.61 -2.74 4.38
N GLN A 837 38.99 -1.64 3.74
CA GLN A 837 38.84 -1.45 2.31
C GLN A 837 39.69 -2.45 1.52
N GLY A 838 39.09 -3.08 0.52
CA GLY A 838 39.81 -4.01 -0.35
C GLY A 838 40.15 -5.38 0.28
N ILE A 839 39.62 -5.74 1.45
CA ILE A 839 39.48 -7.16 1.84
C ILE A 839 38.29 -7.73 1.05
N GLN A 840 38.59 -8.59 0.07
CA GLN A 840 37.59 -9.19 -0.80
C GLN A 840 37.96 -10.64 -1.11
N LYS A 841 36.97 -11.54 -1.06
CA LYS A 841 37.09 -12.97 -1.43
C LYS A 841 37.80 -13.17 -2.78
N ILE A 842 37.61 -12.24 -3.73
CA ILE A 842 38.23 -12.23 -5.07
C ILE A 842 39.77 -12.17 -5.01
N LYS A 843 40.39 -11.35 -4.16
CA LYS A 843 41.86 -11.26 -4.10
C LYS A 843 42.51 -12.56 -3.60
N VAL A 844 41.88 -13.20 -2.61
CA VAL A 844 42.34 -14.51 -2.11
C VAL A 844 42.17 -15.57 -3.20
N LEU A 845 41.06 -15.52 -3.95
CA LEU A 845 40.81 -16.38 -5.09
C LEU A 845 41.85 -16.19 -6.22
N GLU A 846 42.22 -14.95 -6.57
CA GLU A 846 43.28 -14.66 -7.55
C GLU A 846 44.62 -15.32 -7.16
N GLU A 847 45.00 -15.23 -5.88
CA GLU A 847 46.21 -15.86 -5.36
C GLU A 847 46.12 -17.40 -5.31
N VAL A 848 44.93 -17.95 -5.01
CA VAL A 848 44.66 -19.39 -5.09
C VAL A 848 44.79 -19.88 -6.53
N MET A 849 44.17 -19.21 -7.51
CA MET A 849 44.23 -19.59 -8.92
C MET A 849 45.66 -19.53 -9.50
N LYS A 850 46.49 -18.58 -9.05
CA LYS A 850 47.91 -18.51 -9.40
C LYS A 850 48.69 -19.72 -8.88
N ARG A 851 48.50 -20.14 -7.63
CA ARG A 851 49.12 -21.38 -7.11
C ARG A 851 48.60 -22.64 -7.80
N CYS A 852 47.30 -22.74 -8.05
CA CYS A 852 46.69 -23.90 -8.74
C CYS A 852 47.17 -24.14 -10.18
N THR A 853 47.81 -23.15 -10.81
CA THR A 853 48.40 -23.26 -12.15
C THR A 853 49.92 -23.37 -12.16
N HIS A 854 50.58 -23.27 -10.98
CA HIS A 854 52.04 -23.22 -10.81
C HIS A 854 52.57 -24.08 -9.65
N GLU A 855 52.23 -25.36 -9.54
CA GLU A 855 52.95 -26.26 -8.62
C GLU A 855 52.89 -27.74 -9.03
N SER A 856 53.98 -28.28 -9.61
CA SER A 856 54.58 -29.61 -9.30
C SER A 856 55.51 -30.14 -10.42
N THR A 857 55.10 -30.11 -11.70
CA THR A 857 55.79 -30.86 -12.77
C THR A 857 55.90 -30.13 -14.12
N GLY A 858 56.75 -29.10 -14.20
CA GLY A 858 57.41 -28.69 -15.46
C GLY A 858 56.56 -28.13 -16.60
N GLY A 859 55.26 -27.90 -16.42
CA GLY A 859 54.37 -27.34 -17.45
C GLY A 859 53.17 -26.61 -16.85
N HIS A 860 52.60 -25.68 -17.62
CA HIS A 860 51.32 -25.04 -17.28
C HIS A 860 50.18 -26.05 -17.43
N HIS A 861 49.54 -26.39 -16.32
CA HIS A 861 48.29 -27.15 -16.31
C HIS A 861 47.15 -26.19 -15.92
N PRO A 862 46.43 -25.59 -16.89
CA PRO A 862 45.32 -24.70 -16.59
C PRO A 862 44.16 -25.47 -15.92
N LEU A 863 43.30 -24.75 -15.21
CA LEU A 863 42.10 -25.31 -14.60
C LEU A 863 41.10 -25.77 -15.68
N ASP A 864 40.60 -27.00 -15.57
CA ASP A 864 39.62 -27.58 -16.50
C ASP A 864 38.23 -27.77 -15.89
N PHE A 865 38.08 -27.60 -14.57
CA PHE A 865 36.79 -27.60 -13.87
C PHE A 865 36.75 -26.59 -12.72
N LEU A 866 35.64 -25.85 -12.60
CA LEU A 866 35.33 -24.98 -11.47
C LEU A 866 33.91 -25.21 -10.97
N LEU A 867 33.75 -25.47 -9.67
CA LEU A 867 32.46 -25.47 -8.98
C LEU A 867 32.48 -24.49 -7.81
N CYS A 868 31.75 -23.38 -7.95
CA CYS A 868 31.59 -22.36 -6.91
C CYS A 868 30.16 -22.38 -6.36
N ILE A 869 29.98 -22.81 -5.11
CA ILE A 869 28.68 -22.86 -4.43
C ILE A 869 28.66 -21.88 -3.26
N GLY A 870 27.70 -20.94 -3.29
CA GLY A 870 27.63 -19.82 -2.34
C GLY A 870 26.20 -19.34 -2.08
N ASP A 871 26.08 -18.28 -1.28
CA ASP A 871 24.81 -17.65 -0.91
C ASP A 871 24.73 -16.18 -1.39
N ALA A 872 23.97 -15.32 -0.71
CA ALA A 872 23.83 -13.91 -1.08
C ALA A 872 25.11 -13.09 -0.82
N ASP A 873 25.97 -13.51 0.12
CA ASP A 873 27.24 -12.85 0.44
C ASP A 873 28.39 -13.26 -0.53
N ASP A 874 28.08 -14.04 -1.58
CA ASP A 874 29.01 -14.48 -2.64
C ASP A 874 28.73 -13.86 -4.01
N GLU A 875 27.76 -12.95 -4.13
CA GLU A 875 27.33 -12.33 -5.40
C GLU A 875 28.49 -11.66 -6.19
N THR A 876 29.51 -11.18 -5.49
CA THR A 876 30.74 -10.63 -6.09
C THR A 876 31.60 -11.70 -6.78
N LEU A 877 31.69 -12.92 -6.21
CA LEU A 877 32.37 -14.07 -6.83
C LEU A 877 31.59 -14.56 -8.04
N PHE A 878 30.26 -14.64 -7.96
CA PHE A 878 29.42 -15.02 -9.10
C PHE A 878 29.55 -14.02 -10.26
N THR A 879 29.55 -12.71 -9.95
CA THR A 879 29.79 -11.65 -10.95
C THR A 879 31.16 -11.78 -11.61
N PHE A 880 32.21 -12.09 -10.84
CA PHE A 880 33.57 -12.29 -11.33
C PHE A 880 33.64 -13.48 -12.31
N PHE A 881 33.19 -14.66 -11.89
CA PHE A 881 33.24 -15.85 -12.74
C PHE A 881 32.33 -15.77 -13.97
N ARG A 882 31.18 -15.10 -13.88
CA ARG A 882 30.30 -14.87 -15.04
C ARG A 882 30.99 -13.99 -16.09
N LYS A 883 31.59 -12.86 -15.69
CA LYS A 883 32.37 -12.01 -16.61
C LYS A 883 33.54 -12.78 -17.24
N TYR A 884 34.21 -13.63 -16.47
CA TYR A 884 35.32 -14.46 -16.94
C TYR A 884 34.86 -15.49 -18.00
N HIS A 885 33.78 -16.23 -17.70
CA HIS A 885 33.11 -17.14 -18.64
C HIS A 885 32.69 -16.43 -19.93
N ASP A 886 32.01 -15.29 -19.81
CA ASP A 886 31.52 -14.52 -20.96
C ASP A 886 32.69 -13.96 -21.79
N THR A 887 33.86 -13.69 -21.18
CA THR A 887 35.08 -13.30 -21.91
C THR A 887 35.63 -14.47 -22.75
N ILE A 888 35.73 -15.67 -22.18
CA ILE A 888 36.17 -16.88 -22.91
C ILE A 888 35.21 -17.21 -24.05
N ALA A 889 33.90 -17.17 -23.81
CA ALA A 889 32.89 -17.46 -24.82
C ALA A 889 32.98 -16.51 -26.04
N ASN A 890 33.25 -15.22 -25.81
CA ASN A 890 33.45 -14.25 -26.89
C ASN A 890 34.79 -14.44 -27.62
N GLN A 891 35.87 -14.83 -26.94
CA GLN A 891 37.14 -15.15 -27.58
C GLN A 891 37.06 -16.39 -28.49
N GLY A 892 36.32 -17.42 -28.07
CA GLY A 892 36.07 -18.62 -28.88
C GLY A 892 35.23 -18.40 -30.14
N ALA A 893 34.56 -17.26 -30.27
CA ALA A 893 33.72 -16.91 -31.41
C ALA A 893 34.45 -16.09 -32.50
N ALA A 894 35.68 -15.62 -32.24
CA ALA A 894 36.43 -14.76 -33.14
C ALA A 894 37.26 -15.57 -34.17
N THR A 895 36.75 -15.70 -35.40
CA THR A 895 37.56 -16.18 -36.53
C THR A 895 38.58 -15.13 -37.00
N PRO A 896 39.76 -15.54 -37.50
CA PRO A 896 40.80 -14.59 -37.90
C PRO A 896 40.46 -13.92 -39.24
N HIS A 897 39.79 -12.77 -39.17
CA HIS A 897 39.62 -11.89 -40.33
C HIS A 897 40.89 -11.07 -40.60
N THR A 898 41.28 -11.05 -41.87
CA THR A 898 42.54 -10.48 -42.36
C THR A 898 42.68 -9.00 -42.05
N GLU A 899 43.85 -8.58 -41.57
CA GLU A 899 44.18 -7.16 -41.44
C GLU A 899 44.04 -6.45 -42.79
N LYS A 900 43.23 -5.39 -42.82
CA LYS A 900 43.32 -4.33 -43.83
C LYS A 900 43.49 -2.99 -43.12
N GLN A 901 44.57 -2.31 -43.44
CA GLN A 901 44.82 -0.94 -43.02
C GLN A 901 43.83 -0.01 -43.71
N SER A 902 43.20 0.88 -42.93
CA SER A 902 42.56 2.10 -43.43
C SER A 902 42.58 3.15 -42.32
N GLU A 903 42.98 4.36 -42.64
CA GLU A 903 43.36 5.38 -41.65
C GLU A 903 42.18 6.25 -41.20
N GLY A 904 42.25 6.69 -39.93
CA GLY A 904 41.97 8.07 -39.54
C GLY A 904 40.58 8.69 -39.75
N SER A 905 39.83 8.82 -38.66
CA SER A 905 39.12 10.06 -38.37
C SER A 905 39.19 10.37 -36.87
N MET A 906 39.70 11.54 -36.51
CA MET A 906 39.46 12.08 -35.16
C MET A 906 38.01 12.56 -35.11
N ASP A 907 37.31 12.24 -34.03
CA ASP A 907 36.26 13.11 -33.53
C ASP A 907 36.31 13.14 -32.00
N THR A 908 36.02 14.29 -31.40
CA THR A 908 36.27 14.53 -29.98
C THR A 908 34.98 14.86 -29.25
N ASP A 909 34.63 14.05 -28.26
CA ASP A 909 33.69 14.48 -27.22
C ASP A 909 34.12 13.99 -25.82
N ARG A 910 33.76 14.74 -24.79
CA ARG A 910 34.21 14.57 -23.40
C ARG A 910 33.07 14.80 -22.42
N SER A 911 32.55 13.73 -21.82
CA SER A 911 31.73 13.82 -20.60
C SER A 911 31.89 12.59 -19.69
N ASP A 912 31.94 12.85 -18.39
CA ASP A 912 31.69 11.97 -17.23
C ASP A 912 32.42 10.60 -17.13
N ASP A 913 33.77 10.65 -17.08
CA ASP A 913 34.57 9.53 -16.54
C ASP A 913 34.54 9.46 -15.00
N SER A 914 33.63 8.64 -14.49
CA SER A 914 33.75 8.00 -13.17
C SER A 914 33.64 6.47 -13.25
N SER A 915 32.94 5.95 -14.26
CA SER A 915 32.86 4.54 -14.60
C SER A 915 34.13 4.03 -15.28
N THR A 916 34.75 4.82 -16.16
CA THR A 916 35.88 4.39 -17.01
C THR A 916 37.16 4.16 -16.22
N ARG A 917 37.39 4.92 -15.13
CA ARG A 917 38.45 4.62 -14.13
C ARG A 917 38.33 3.23 -13.49
N THR A 918 37.13 2.67 -13.40
CA THR A 918 36.94 1.28 -12.93
C THR A 918 37.20 0.27 -14.05
N VAL A 919 36.87 0.63 -15.30
CA VAL A 919 37.15 -0.19 -16.49
C VAL A 919 38.66 -0.36 -16.72
N GLN A 920 39.45 0.71 -16.65
CA GLN A 920 40.91 0.65 -16.85
C GLN A 920 41.65 -0.19 -15.80
N ARG A 921 41.10 -0.32 -14.57
CA ARG A 921 41.76 -1.03 -13.47
C ARG A 921 41.50 -2.54 -13.43
N LEU A 922 40.76 -3.08 -14.40
CA LEU A 922 40.41 -4.50 -14.52
C LEU A 922 40.93 -5.15 -15.82
N GLN A 923 41.78 -4.46 -16.59
CA GLN A 923 42.31 -4.93 -17.88
C GLN A 923 43.56 -5.84 -17.76
N SER A 924 43.89 -6.33 -16.56
CA SER A 924 45.07 -7.16 -16.29
C SER A 924 44.71 -8.52 -15.68
N ILE A 925 43.67 -9.18 -16.20
CA ILE A 925 43.30 -10.55 -15.82
C ILE A 925 44.03 -11.51 -16.76
N ASP A 926 44.93 -12.34 -16.22
CA ASP A 926 45.61 -13.39 -16.98
C ASP A 926 44.59 -14.43 -17.49
N THR A 927 44.33 -14.43 -18.80
CA THR A 927 43.39 -15.37 -19.44
C THR A 927 43.90 -16.82 -19.49
N ASN A 928 45.18 -17.05 -19.18
CA ASN A 928 45.86 -18.34 -19.26
C ASN A 928 45.55 -19.30 -18.08
N VAL A 929 44.68 -18.89 -17.14
CA VAL A 929 44.39 -19.65 -15.91
C VAL A 929 43.48 -20.87 -16.14
N PHE A 930 42.61 -20.81 -17.15
CA PHE A 930 41.61 -21.83 -17.46
C PHE A 930 41.78 -22.39 -18.87
N SER A 931 41.38 -23.64 -19.10
CA SER A 931 41.39 -24.23 -20.44
C SER A 931 40.25 -23.67 -21.30
N ASN A 932 40.41 -23.67 -22.63
CA ASN A 932 39.39 -23.20 -23.58
C ASN A 932 38.09 -24.03 -23.59
N GLN A 933 38.00 -25.09 -22.77
CA GLN A 933 36.83 -25.94 -22.60
C GLN A 933 36.46 -26.16 -21.12
N ALA A 934 36.96 -25.30 -20.21
CA ALA A 934 36.80 -25.48 -18.77
C ALA A 934 35.32 -25.43 -18.32
N GLY A 935 34.90 -26.43 -17.53
CA GLY A 935 33.55 -26.51 -16.99
C GLY A 935 33.36 -25.53 -15.83
N ILE A 936 32.79 -24.35 -16.09
CA ILE A 936 32.51 -23.32 -15.08
C ILE A 936 31.08 -23.43 -14.56
N TYR A 937 30.92 -23.78 -13.28
CA TYR A 937 29.62 -23.91 -12.61
C TYR A 937 29.52 -22.99 -11.39
N THR A 938 28.62 -22.00 -11.45
CA THR A 938 28.30 -21.11 -10.31
C THR A 938 26.88 -21.34 -9.81
N CYS A 939 26.75 -21.60 -8.51
CA CYS A 939 25.51 -22.07 -7.89
C CYS A 939 25.13 -21.24 -6.65
N HIS A 940 23.98 -20.58 -6.69
CA HIS A 940 23.40 -19.90 -5.53
C HIS A 940 22.53 -20.86 -4.70
N VAL A 941 22.63 -20.79 -3.36
CA VAL A 941 21.88 -21.63 -2.42
C VAL A 941 20.95 -20.76 -1.58
N GLY A 942 19.64 -20.87 -1.81
CA GLY A 942 18.64 -20.15 -1.02
C GLY A 942 17.38 -19.79 -1.80
N THR A 943 16.53 -18.98 -1.18
CA THR A 943 15.24 -18.54 -1.74
C THR A 943 15.35 -17.31 -2.66
N VAL A 944 16.55 -16.72 -2.80
CA VAL A 944 16.76 -15.49 -3.58
C VAL A 944 16.90 -15.84 -5.07
N LYS A 945 15.90 -15.45 -5.86
CA LYS A 945 15.80 -15.77 -7.30
C LYS A 945 16.60 -14.84 -8.22
N LYS A 946 17.36 -13.89 -7.66
CA LYS A 946 18.19 -12.93 -8.39
C LYS A 946 19.62 -13.01 -7.87
N SER A 947 20.50 -13.61 -8.69
CA SER A 947 21.93 -13.67 -8.48
C SER A 947 22.63 -13.70 -9.85
N SER A 948 23.89 -13.28 -9.89
CA SER A 948 24.78 -13.42 -11.04
C SER A 948 25.24 -14.86 -11.26
N ALA A 949 24.93 -15.79 -10.34
CA ALA A 949 25.15 -17.22 -10.54
C ALA A 949 24.46 -17.75 -11.81
N MET A 950 24.94 -18.86 -12.32
CA MET A 950 24.34 -19.56 -13.47
C MET A 950 23.16 -20.43 -13.04
N PHE A 951 23.27 -21.07 -11.87
CA PHE A 951 22.32 -22.07 -11.38
C PHE A 951 21.88 -21.82 -9.93
N TYR A 952 20.82 -22.51 -9.49
CA TYR A 952 20.37 -22.49 -8.09
C TYR A 952 20.12 -23.89 -7.49
N PHE A 953 20.13 -23.94 -6.15
CA PHE A 953 19.66 -25.06 -5.32
C PHE A 953 18.51 -24.63 -4.40
N GLU A 954 17.57 -25.53 -4.11
CA GLU A 954 16.41 -25.25 -3.25
C GLU A 954 16.77 -25.37 -1.77
N GLY A 955 17.79 -26.16 -1.41
CA GLY A 955 18.38 -26.15 -0.08
C GLY A 955 19.68 -26.93 0.08
N SER A 956 20.27 -26.87 1.28
CA SER A 956 21.56 -27.51 1.62
C SER A 956 21.58 -29.03 1.43
N ASN A 957 20.42 -29.70 1.46
CA ASN A 957 20.34 -31.13 1.21
C ASN A 957 20.63 -31.49 -0.26
N ASP A 958 20.29 -30.62 -1.22
CA ASP A 958 20.57 -30.83 -2.65
C ASP A 958 22.08 -30.72 -2.91
N VAL A 959 22.72 -29.72 -2.29
CA VAL A 959 24.17 -29.50 -2.37
C VAL A 959 24.92 -30.69 -1.79
N ILE A 960 24.54 -31.18 -0.61
CA ILE A 960 25.13 -32.38 0.00
C ILE A 960 24.91 -33.61 -0.91
N SER A 961 23.84 -33.66 -1.69
CA SER A 961 23.57 -34.76 -2.63
C SER A 961 24.44 -34.67 -3.90
N LEU A 962 24.67 -33.48 -4.45
CA LEU A 962 25.64 -33.27 -5.54
C LEU A 962 27.05 -33.64 -5.08
N LEU A 963 27.51 -33.06 -3.96
CA LEU A 963 28.88 -33.24 -3.49
C LEU A 963 29.18 -34.71 -3.12
N ARG A 964 28.15 -35.49 -2.72
CA ARG A 964 28.24 -36.96 -2.64
C ARG A 964 28.35 -37.62 -4.02
N GLY A 965 27.53 -37.24 -5.00
CA GLY A 965 27.58 -37.78 -6.35
C GLY A 965 28.97 -37.64 -6.98
N LEU A 966 29.59 -36.45 -6.84
CA LEU A 966 30.97 -36.18 -7.27
C LEU A 966 31.97 -37.08 -6.54
N ALA A 967 31.90 -37.17 -5.21
CA ALA A 967 32.81 -38.00 -4.42
C ALA A 967 32.66 -39.52 -4.67
N SER A 968 31.43 -40.00 -4.95
CA SER A 968 31.16 -41.40 -5.29
C SER A 968 31.58 -41.76 -6.72
N GLY A 969 31.53 -40.81 -7.66
CA GLY A 969 31.99 -41.02 -9.04
C GLY A 969 33.45 -41.46 -9.12
N CYS A 970 34.33 -40.87 -8.28
CA CYS A 970 35.75 -41.22 -8.24
C CYS A 970 36.01 -42.69 -7.85
N GLN A 971 35.09 -43.36 -7.14
CA GLN A 971 35.26 -44.77 -6.75
C GLN A 971 34.97 -45.77 -7.88
N ILE A 972 34.36 -45.33 -8.98
CA ILE A 972 34.03 -46.17 -10.14
C ILE A 972 35.11 -46.03 -11.25
N ALA A 973 35.92 -44.97 -11.20
CA ALA A 973 37.03 -44.74 -12.13
C ALA A 973 38.36 -45.42 -11.73
N SER A 974 38.38 -46.13 -10.58
CA SER A 974 39.60 -46.73 -10.00
C SER A 974 39.49 -48.25 -9.82
N SER A 975 38.79 -48.95 -10.71
CA SER A 975 38.57 -50.41 -10.70
C SER A 975 38.66 -51.01 -12.10
#